data_AF-A0A3R6IKX2-F1
#
_entry.id   AF-A0A3R6IKX2-F1
#
_cell.length_a   1.000
_cell.length_b   1.000
_cell.length_c   1.000
_cell.angle_alpha   90.00
_cell.angle_beta   90.00
_cell.angle_gamma   90.00
#
_symmetry.space_group_name_H-M   'P 1'
#
loop_
_entity.id
_entity.type
_entity.pdbx_description
1 polymer ?
#
loop_
_entity_poly.entity_id
_entity_poly.type
_entity_poly.pdbx_seq_one_letter_code
_entity_poly.pdbx_strand_id
1 'polypeptide(L)'
;MRKTIQFLQLAFVLLLATACAETSPFKYESVPNDPLKARIYTLDNGLKVYMTVNKETPRIQTYIAVRVGGKNDPAETTGLAHYFEHLMFKGTKQFGTQNYEQEKPLLDQIEQLFEVYRKTTDEAERQAIYHQIDSVSYEASKLSIPNEYDKLMSAIGATGTNAYTGFDQTVYVEDIPSNQIDNWAKIQADRFENNVIRGFHTELETVYEEKNMSLTSDGRKVYEAVLSALFPDHPYGTQTVLGTQHNLKNPSITNIKNYHNVWYVPNNMAICLSGDFDPDQMIATINKYFGHLKPNPNLPKLPVTHESPIKAPVVKEVLGVDAENVTVGWRFPGAASPEQDLLNLTGEIINNGKAGLLDVDLVQQQKVLSCYAGTYGMSDYNAFVMSGRPKQGQTLDEVKDLFLAEIDKLKKGDFDEGLLEASINNYKLMQMYRLDRNDGRADMFVSSFIDGVDWKDEVASLDRMSKVTKQEIVDFANKYFGDNYALIYKKQGKDPNEKKIDKPKITPIVMNRDSSSAFLKEIQASNVAPIEPVFLDYNKDLQKLTAKSNIPVLYKENTSNDLFSLMYVFEMGTNNDKAMGTAFEYMKYLGTSKKSLKEINEEFYRLACYFSVFPGSDRTYVMLEGLKENMPKAMALFEEILADAQVNKEAYDNLAGDILKKRSDAKLNQGQNFNKLIQYAIWGPKSPSTTVLTTAELQQMNPQELVDRIHKINSFEHKILYYGPEKPQAVLDIIKQYHNVPDQLQPVPVGIEFQQQETPANKVLFAQYDAKQIYYSAVSNRGEKFDPAIQPTLNMYNEYFGGGMNAIVFQEMRESRGLAYSAGAFLITPSKLKYPYVYRTFIATQNDKMIDAMKAFDEIINNMPESEKAFNLAKDALITRLRTERITKSDVLWSYLNAQDLGLTTDSRKELFEKAQTMTLPEIKAFQEKWVKGRTYTYCVLGDEKDLDMKGLSQYGPIQKLTQEELFGY
;
A
#
# COMPACT_ATOMS: atom_id res chain seq x y z
N MET A 1 -36.82 -59.13 -15.10
CA MET A 1 -37.31 -57.87 -14.49
C MET A 1 -36.28 -57.16 -13.61
N ARG A 2 -35.64 -57.81 -12.62
CA ARG A 2 -34.67 -57.12 -11.72
C ARG A 2 -33.46 -56.46 -12.41
N LYS A 3 -32.84 -57.11 -13.41
CA LYS A 3 -31.71 -56.53 -14.17
C LYS A 3 -32.11 -55.36 -15.07
N THR A 4 -33.33 -55.38 -15.60
CA THR A 4 -33.87 -54.31 -16.45
C THR A 4 -34.21 -53.06 -15.61
N ILE A 5 -34.72 -53.26 -14.39
CA ILE A 5 -35.01 -52.17 -13.44
C ILE A 5 -33.71 -51.53 -12.91
N GLN A 6 -32.65 -52.32 -12.67
CA GLN A 6 -31.35 -51.77 -12.29
C GLN A 6 -30.66 -50.99 -13.42
N PHE A 7 -30.78 -51.44 -14.68
CA PHE A 7 -30.28 -50.68 -15.83
C PHE A 7 -31.05 -49.37 -16.06
N LEU A 8 -32.38 -49.40 -15.86
CA LEU A 8 -33.21 -48.19 -15.93
C LEU A 8 -32.92 -47.23 -14.78
N GLN A 9 -32.65 -47.71 -13.56
CA GLN A 9 -32.25 -46.85 -12.44
C GLN A 9 -30.85 -46.24 -12.63
N LEU A 10 -29.89 -46.99 -13.17
CA LEU A 10 -28.56 -46.47 -13.48
C LEU A 10 -28.62 -45.45 -14.64
N ALA A 11 -29.44 -45.70 -15.66
CA ALA A 11 -29.68 -44.76 -16.76
C ALA A 11 -30.44 -43.51 -16.29
N PHE A 12 -31.37 -43.63 -15.34
CA PHE A 12 -32.09 -42.49 -14.76
C PHE A 12 -31.22 -41.66 -13.82
N VAL A 13 -30.29 -42.29 -13.09
CA VAL A 13 -29.28 -41.60 -12.28
C VAL A 13 -28.20 -40.95 -13.16
N LEU A 14 -27.79 -41.57 -14.27
CA LEU A 14 -26.93 -40.90 -15.26
C LEU A 14 -27.66 -39.76 -16.00
N LEU A 15 -28.95 -39.91 -16.32
CA LEU A 15 -29.77 -38.85 -16.94
C LEU A 15 -30.04 -37.68 -15.98
N LEU A 16 -30.22 -37.94 -14.67
CA LEU A 16 -30.32 -36.90 -13.63
C LEU A 16 -28.97 -36.24 -13.32
N ALA A 17 -27.85 -36.98 -13.43
CA ALA A 17 -26.51 -36.41 -13.31
C ALA A 17 -26.12 -35.56 -14.54
N THR A 18 -26.67 -35.84 -15.73
CA THR A 18 -26.49 -35.00 -16.93
C THR A 18 -27.54 -33.89 -17.07
N ALA A 19 -28.64 -33.91 -16.31
CA ALA A 19 -29.68 -32.87 -16.33
C ALA A 19 -29.39 -31.69 -15.38
N CYS A 20 -28.31 -31.76 -14.60
CA CYS A 20 -27.73 -30.62 -13.87
C CYS A 20 -26.50 -30.05 -14.59
N ALA A 21 -26.49 -30.11 -15.93
CA ALA A 21 -25.50 -29.45 -16.77
C ALA A 21 -26.02 -28.06 -17.17
N GLU A 22 -25.30 -27.02 -16.75
CA GLU A 22 -25.34 -25.62 -17.20
C GLU A 22 -26.73 -25.00 -17.46
N THR A 23 -27.36 -24.49 -16.40
CA THR A 23 -28.59 -23.68 -16.49
C THR A 23 -28.33 -22.18 -16.68
N SER A 24 -27.07 -21.75 -16.75
CA SER A 24 -26.71 -20.34 -16.93
C SER A 24 -26.83 -19.93 -18.40
N PRO A 25 -27.58 -18.88 -18.76
CA PRO A 25 -27.66 -18.40 -20.14
C PRO A 25 -26.34 -17.75 -20.60
N PHE A 26 -25.40 -17.48 -19.69
CA PHE A 26 -24.13 -16.82 -19.97
C PHE A 26 -23.01 -17.85 -20.15
N LYS A 27 -22.40 -17.87 -21.34
CA LYS A 27 -21.23 -18.69 -21.62
C LYS A 27 -19.97 -18.02 -21.10
N TYR A 28 -19.05 -18.81 -20.55
CA TYR A 28 -17.73 -18.35 -20.12
C TYR A 28 -16.62 -19.23 -20.68
N GLU A 29 -15.43 -18.64 -20.75
CA GLU A 29 -14.17 -19.30 -21.02
C GLU A 29 -13.51 -19.71 -19.69
N SER A 30 -12.85 -20.86 -19.67
CA SER A 30 -12.05 -21.33 -18.54
C SER A 30 -10.84 -22.10 -19.06
N VAL A 31 -9.77 -22.14 -18.27
CA VAL A 31 -8.50 -22.78 -18.65
C VAL A 31 -8.29 -24.04 -17.80
N PRO A 32 -7.94 -25.19 -18.40
CA PRO A 32 -7.61 -26.40 -17.64
C PRO A 32 -6.46 -26.17 -16.65
N ASN A 33 -6.57 -26.74 -15.45
CA ASN A 33 -5.58 -26.62 -14.37
C ASN A 33 -5.34 -25.19 -13.85
N ASP A 34 -6.20 -24.24 -14.18
CA ASP A 34 -6.15 -22.90 -13.61
C ASP A 34 -6.36 -22.97 -12.07
N PRO A 35 -5.39 -22.55 -11.25
CA PRO A 35 -5.52 -22.56 -9.80
C PRO A 35 -6.64 -21.64 -9.29
N LEU A 36 -7.00 -20.60 -10.06
CA LEU A 36 -8.12 -19.71 -9.78
C LEU A 36 -9.47 -20.27 -10.22
N LYS A 37 -9.47 -21.29 -11.08
CA LYS A 37 -10.70 -21.80 -11.74
C LYS A 37 -11.49 -20.64 -12.33
N ALA A 38 -10.80 -19.74 -13.03
CA ALA A 38 -11.38 -18.49 -13.50
C ALA A 38 -12.54 -18.76 -14.47
N ARG A 39 -13.59 -17.96 -14.34
CA ARG A 39 -14.66 -17.86 -15.33
C ARG A 39 -14.57 -16.50 -16.00
N ILE A 40 -14.33 -16.50 -17.31
CA ILE A 40 -14.15 -15.28 -18.10
C ILE A 40 -15.32 -15.13 -19.06
N TYR A 41 -16.11 -14.08 -18.87
CA TYR A 41 -17.28 -13.78 -19.67
C TYR A 41 -16.99 -12.60 -20.60
N THR A 42 -17.69 -12.57 -21.73
CA THR A 42 -17.78 -11.39 -22.59
C THR A 42 -19.27 -11.12 -22.81
N LEU A 43 -19.77 -9.98 -22.34
CA LEU A 43 -21.16 -9.58 -22.59
C LEU A 43 -21.34 -9.17 -24.06
N ASP A 44 -22.59 -9.11 -24.54
CA ASP A 44 -22.91 -8.75 -25.92
C ASP A 44 -22.40 -7.35 -26.31
N ASN A 45 -22.26 -6.45 -25.33
CA ASN A 45 -21.71 -5.10 -25.52
C ASN A 45 -20.17 -5.03 -25.46
N GLY A 46 -19.49 -6.18 -25.33
CA GLY A 46 -18.03 -6.30 -25.31
C GLY A 46 -17.37 -6.17 -23.94
N LEU A 47 -18.13 -5.91 -22.87
CA LEU A 47 -17.59 -5.87 -21.50
C LEU A 47 -17.03 -7.24 -21.11
N LYS A 48 -15.76 -7.28 -20.69
CA LYS A 48 -15.14 -8.48 -20.12
C LYS A 48 -15.45 -8.58 -18.63
N VAL A 49 -15.70 -9.78 -18.14
CA VAL A 49 -15.87 -10.05 -16.71
C VAL A 49 -15.05 -11.26 -16.30
N TYR A 50 -14.12 -11.07 -15.38
CA TYR A 50 -13.24 -12.13 -14.84
C TYR A 50 -13.65 -12.44 -13.40
N MET A 51 -13.86 -13.71 -13.09
CA MET A 51 -14.34 -14.13 -11.78
C MET A 51 -13.58 -15.35 -11.24
N THR A 52 -13.22 -15.29 -9.96
CA THR A 52 -12.77 -16.43 -9.16
C THR A 52 -13.48 -16.43 -7.81
N VAL A 53 -13.85 -17.62 -7.31
CA VAL A 53 -14.54 -17.76 -6.02
C VAL A 53 -13.54 -18.04 -4.90
N ASN A 54 -13.67 -17.31 -3.80
CA ASN A 54 -12.94 -17.53 -2.55
C ASN A 54 -13.86 -17.28 -1.35
N LYS A 55 -14.14 -18.33 -0.56
CA LYS A 55 -15.12 -18.26 0.55
C LYS A 55 -14.50 -18.02 1.92
N GLU A 56 -13.22 -17.65 1.98
CA GLU A 56 -12.53 -17.43 3.25
C GLU A 56 -13.18 -16.30 4.07
N THR A 57 -13.59 -15.23 3.40
CA THR A 57 -14.30 -14.11 4.00
C THR A 57 -15.57 -13.83 3.19
N PRO A 58 -16.66 -13.35 3.82
CA PRO A 58 -17.91 -13.04 3.14
C PRO A 58 -17.82 -11.68 2.44
N ARG A 59 -16.76 -11.49 1.65
CA ARG A 59 -16.40 -10.26 0.97
C ARG A 59 -15.89 -10.53 -0.44
N ILE A 60 -15.96 -9.51 -1.29
CA ILE A 60 -15.62 -9.57 -2.71
C ILE A 60 -14.72 -8.39 -3.03
N GLN A 61 -13.48 -8.68 -3.43
CA GLN A 61 -12.66 -7.69 -4.09
C GLN A 61 -13.19 -7.47 -5.50
N THR A 62 -13.38 -6.21 -5.86
CA THR A 62 -13.81 -5.78 -7.18
C THR A 62 -12.84 -4.76 -7.76
N TYR A 63 -12.53 -4.93 -9.04
CA TYR A 63 -11.84 -3.94 -9.85
C TYR A 63 -12.65 -3.68 -11.10
N ILE A 64 -12.81 -2.40 -11.46
CA ILE A 64 -13.29 -2.00 -12.79
C ILE A 64 -12.10 -1.34 -13.50
N ALA A 65 -11.51 -2.07 -14.43
CA ALA A 65 -10.33 -1.65 -15.18
C ALA A 65 -10.74 -1.09 -16.55
N VAL A 66 -10.16 0.04 -16.92
CA VAL A 66 -10.34 0.67 -18.24
C VAL A 66 -8.97 0.73 -18.92
N ARG A 67 -8.88 0.23 -20.17
CA ARG A 67 -7.64 0.31 -20.98
C ARG A 67 -7.43 1.73 -21.52
N VAL A 68 -7.17 2.65 -20.61
CA VAL A 68 -6.92 4.04 -20.92
C VAL A 68 -6.11 4.65 -19.78
N GLY A 69 -5.13 5.51 -20.07
CA GLY A 69 -4.35 6.18 -19.03
C GLY A 69 -3.59 7.38 -19.57
N GLY A 70 -2.51 7.76 -18.90
CA GLY A 70 -1.72 8.93 -19.26
C GLY A 70 -1.18 8.90 -20.69
N LYS A 71 -1.04 7.73 -21.34
CA LYS A 71 -0.61 7.64 -22.75
C LYS A 71 -1.67 8.09 -23.75
N ASN A 72 -2.94 8.09 -23.33
CA ASN A 72 -4.10 8.45 -24.16
C ASN A 72 -4.47 9.93 -24.05
N ASP A 73 -3.83 10.69 -23.15
CA ASP A 73 -4.11 12.11 -22.98
C ASP A 73 -3.78 12.88 -24.26
N PRO A 74 -4.65 13.81 -24.70
CA PRO A 74 -4.32 14.75 -25.75
C PRO A 74 -3.09 15.57 -25.37
N ALA A 75 -2.19 15.83 -26.33
CA ALA A 75 -0.93 16.54 -26.07
C ALA A 75 -1.15 17.97 -25.51
N GLU A 76 -2.28 18.60 -25.83
CA GLU A 76 -2.66 19.92 -25.30
C GLU A 76 -3.30 19.88 -23.91
N THR A 77 -3.59 18.70 -23.36
CA THR A 77 -4.19 18.48 -22.02
C THR A 77 -3.63 17.23 -21.35
N THR A 78 -2.32 17.18 -21.09
CA THR A 78 -1.72 16.09 -20.30
C THR A 78 -2.12 16.15 -18.82
N GLY A 79 -2.18 14.99 -18.16
CA GLY A 79 -2.70 14.83 -16.80
C GLY A 79 -4.22 14.63 -16.75
N LEU A 80 -4.86 14.51 -17.91
CA LEU A 80 -6.32 14.46 -18.04
C LEU A 80 -6.87 13.15 -17.51
N ALA A 81 -6.27 12.00 -17.84
CA ALA A 81 -6.70 10.69 -17.36
C ALA A 81 -6.75 10.63 -15.82
N HIS A 82 -5.65 11.06 -15.18
CA HIS A 82 -5.53 11.14 -13.73
C HIS A 82 -6.56 12.11 -13.15
N TYR A 83 -6.75 13.27 -13.78
CA TYR A 83 -7.73 14.21 -13.28
C TYR A 83 -9.18 13.68 -13.43
N PHE A 84 -9.48 13.00 -14.54
CA PHE A 84 -10.79 12.39 -14.74
C PHE A 84 -11.08 11.28 -13.73
N GLU A 85 -10.05 10.53 -13.32
CA GLU A 85 -10.15 9.56 -12.23
C GLU A 85 -10.76 10.18 -10.96
N HIS A 86 -10.29 11.36 -10.54
CA HIS A 86 -10.83 12.08 -9.37
C HIS A 86 -12.29 12.49 -9.59
N LEU A 87 -12.61 12.97 -10.80
CA LEU A 87 -13.94 13.46 -11.15
C LEU A 87 -14.99 12.34 -11.22
N MET A 88 -14.56 11.09 -11.40
CA MET A 88 -15.43 9.92 -11.32
C MET A 88 -16.03 9.69 -9.92
N PHE A 89 -15.48 10.31 -8.87
CA PHE A 89 -16.03 10.25 -7.51
C PHE A 89 -17.03 11.39 -7.21
N LYS A 90 -17.16 12.39 -8.09
CA LYS A 90 -17.98 13.60 -7.84
C LYS A 90 -19.46 13.44 -8.21
N GLY A 91 -19.82 12.26 -8.71
CA GLY A 91 -21.20 11.80 -8.84
C GLY A 91 -21.75 11.74 -10.26
N THR A 92 -23.06 11.52 -10.34
CA THR A 92 -23.82 11.30 -11.58
C THR A 92 -25.07 12.16 -11.59
N LYS A 93 -25.94 12.04 -12.59
CA LYS A 93 -27.24 12.72 -12.56
C LYS A 93 -28.12 12.30 -11.37
N GLN A 94 -27.87 11.12 -10.78
CA GLN A 94 -28.68 10.55 -9.70
C GLN A 94 -28.14 10.80 -8.30
N PHE A 95 -26.83 10.99 -8.15
CA PHE A 95 -26.19 11.28 -6.86
C PHE A 95 -25.02 12.27 -7.01
N GLY A 96 -24.61 12.88 -5.90
CA GLY A 96 -23.68 14.01 -5.85
C GLY A 96 -24.38 15.36 -5.99
N THR A 97 -25.72 15.39 -5.95
CA THR A 97 -26.52 16.60 -6.17
C THR A 97 -27.91 16.51 -5.51
N GLN A 98 -28.41 17.64 -5.05
CA GLN A 98 -29.79 17.78 -4.56
C GLN A 98 -30.79 17.93 -5.72
N ASN A 99 -30.36 18.53 -6.84
CA ASN A 99 -31.18 18.72 -8.03
C ASN A 99 -30.29 18.98 -9.26
N TYR A 100 -30.10 17.94 -10.08
CA TYR A 100 -29.26 18.04 -11.27
C TYR A 100 -29.79 19.05 -12.30
N GLU A 101 -31.10 19.14 -12.50
CA GLU A 101 -31.69 20.04 -13.51
C GLU A 101 -31.43 21.52 -13.19
N GLN A 102 -31.39 21.88 -11.90
CA GLN A 102 -31.01 23.23 -11.46
C GLN A 102 -29.49 23.44 -11.43
N GLU A 103 -28.72 22.39 -11.17
CA GLU A 103 -27.26 22.45 -11.13
C GLU A 103 -26.65 22.54 -12.53
N LYS A 104 -27.22 21.83 -13.51
CA LYS A 104 -26.67 21.68 -14.86
C LYS A 104 -26.35 23.02 -15.56
N PRO A 105 -27.21 24.05 -15.57
CA PRO A 105 -26.88 25.32 -16.21
C PRO A 105 -25.64 25.99 -15.60
N LEU A 106 -25.41 25.84 -14.29
CA LEU A 106 -24.22 26.35 -13.61
C LEU A 106 -22.97 25.58 -14.04
N LEU A 107 -23.06 24.25 -14.14
CA LEU A 107 -21.97 23.40 -14.62
C LEU A 107 -21.61 23.70 -16.08
N ASP A 108 -22.63 23.92 -16.94
CA ASP A 108 -22.42 24.31 -18.34
C ASP A 108 -21.73 25.69 -18.43
N GLN A 109 -22.09 26.64 -17.57
CA GLN A 109 -21.43 27.94 -17.49
C GLN A 109 -19.98 27.82 -17.00
N ILE A 110 -19.70 26.98 -16.00
CA ILE A 110 -18.34 26.71 -15.51
C ILE A 110 -17.47 26.12 -16.64
N GLU A 111 -17.99 25.15 -17.38
CA GLU A 111 -17.31 24.58 -18.56
C GLU A 111 -16.95 25.65 -19.59
N GLN A 112 -17.91 26.49 -19.97
CA GLN A 112 -17.66 27.57 -20.94
C GLN A 112 -16.60 28.55 -20.44
N LEU A 113 -16.62 28.94 -19.17
CA LEU A 113 -15.63 29.81 -18.58
C LEU A 113 -14.23 29.19 -18.58
N PHE A 114 -14.09 27.88 -18.32
CA PHE A 114 -12.80 27.19 -18.41
C PHE A 114 -12.25 27.13 -19.84
N GLU A 115 -13.10 26.97 -20.86
CA GLU A 115 -12.66 26.99 -22.27
C GLU A 115 -12.19 28.38 -22.73
N VAL A 116 -12.71 29.46 -22.13
CA VAL A 116 -12.17 30.81 -22.30
C VAL A 116 -10.87 30.95 -21.50
N TYR A 117 -10.90 30.63 -20.20
CA TYR A 117 -9.77 30.76 -19.28
C TYR A 117 -8.48 30.11 -19.80
N ARG A 118 -8.56 28.89 -20.33
CA ARG A 118 -7.40 28.13 -20.82
C ARG A 118 -6.72 28.77 -22.04
N LYS A 119 -7.42 29.64 -22.78
CA LYS A 119 -6.91 30.37 -23.96
C LYS A 119 -6.49 31.80 -23.62
N THR A 120 -6.93 32.33 -22.48
CA THR A 120 -6.58 33.69 -22.02
C THR A 120 -5.15 33.74 -21.47
N THR A 121 -4.33 34.60 -22.06
CA THR A 121 -2.93 34.81 -21.67
C THR A 121 -2.69 36.07 -20.86
N ASP A 122 -3.58 37.07 -20.93
CA ASP A 122 -3.49 38.28 -20.10
C ASP A 122 -3.78 37.93 -18.64
N GLU A 123 -2.86 38.28 -17.73
CA GLU A 123 -2.95 37.86 -16.33
C GLU A 123 -4.15 38.49 -15.61
N ALA A 124 -4.47 39.76 -15.86
CA ALA A 124 -5.57 40.44 -15.19
C ALA A 124 -6.92 39.91 -15.65
N GLU A 125 -7.09 39.72 -16.97
CA GLU A 125 -8.29 39.10 -17.55
C GLU A 125 -8.45 37.66 -17.04
N ARG A 126 -7.36 36.89 -17.01
CA ARG A 126 -7.35 35.52 -16.52
C ARG A 126 -7.77 35.42 -15.05
N GLN A 127 -7.28 36.32 -14.19
CA GLN A 127 -7.72 36.40 -12.79
C GLN A 127 -9.21 36.77 -12.67
N ALA A 128 -9.70 37.69 -13.51
CA ALA A 128 -11.10 38.08 -13.53
C ALA A 128 -12.02 36.92 -13.96
N ILE A 129 -11.65 36.18 -15.01
CA ILE A 129 -12.38 34.98 -15.45
C ILE A 129 -12.37 33.92 -14.33
N TYR A 130 -11.23 33.71 -13.68
CA TYR A 130 -11.15 32.74 -12.59
C TYR A 130 -12.03 33.11 -11.39
N HIS A 131 -12.13 34.41 -11.07
CA HIS A 131 -13.07 34.88 -10.04
C HIS A 131 -14.54 34.60 -10.42
N GLN A 132 -14.89 34.68 -11.71
CA GLN A 132 -16.22 34.26 -12.17
C GLN A 132 -16.42 32.75 -12.02
N ILE A 133 -15.41 31.94 -12.35
CA ILE A 133 -15.44 30.48 -12.15
C ILE A 133 -15.67 30.16 -10.68
N ASP A 134 -14.93 30.79 -9.76
CA ASP A 134 -15.10 30.62 -8.31
C ASP A 134 -16.53 30.97 -7.87
N SER A 135 -17.04 32.13 -8.29
CA SER A 135 -18.38 32.60 -7.93
C SER A 135 -19.49 31.63 -8.40
N VAL A 136 -19.42 31.17 -9.65
CA VAL A 136 -20.42 30.23 -10.20
C VAL A 136 -20.25 28.84 -9.56
N SER A 137 -19.02 28.41 -9.29
CA SER A 137 -18.72 27.14 -8.60
C SER A 137 -19.28 27.14 -7.17
N TYR A 138 -19.20 28.26 -6.46
CA TYR A 138 -19.81 28.42 -5.14
C TYR A 138 -21.35 28.29 -5.21
N GLU A 139 -22.01 28.92 -6.17
CA GLU A 139 -23.47 28.76 -6.36
C GLU A 139 -23.84 27.32 -6.72
N ALA A 140 -23.08 26.65 -7.58
CA ALA A 140 -23.27 25.23 -7.88
C ALA A 140 -23.09 24.37 -6.63
N SER A 141 -22.15 24.72 -5.75
CA SER A 141 -21.88 23.96 -4.52
C SER A 141 -23.09 23.89 -3.59
N LYS A 142 -23.96 24.91 -3.58
CA LYS A 142 -25.20 24.92 -2.81
C LYS A 142 -26.16 23.80 -3.22
N LEU A 143 -26.07 23.31 -4.45
CA LEU A 143 -26.88 22.20 -4.97
C LEU A 143 -26.12 20.87 -4.91
N SER A 144 -24.80 20.87 -5.09
CA SER A 144 -23.98 19.65 -5.05
C SER A 144 -23.98 18.99 -3.66
N ILE A 145 -23.76 17.68 -3.58
CA ILE A 145 -23.54 16.95 -2.34
C ILE A 145 -22.14 16.33 -2.40
N PRO A 146 -21.10 17.06 -1.93
CA PRO A 146 -19.74 16.53 -1.88
C PRO A 146 -19.65 15.17 -1.17
N ASN A 147 -18.78 14.29 -1.68
CA ASN A 147 -18.51 12.95 -1.16
C ASN A 147 -19.71 12.00 -1.07
N GLU A 148 -20.80 12.25 -1.81
CA GLU A 148 -21.95 11.33 -1.78
C GLU A 148 -21.62 9.94 -2.34
N TYR A 149 -20.65 9.81 -3.23
CA TYR A 149 -20.13 8.51 -3.65
C TYR A 149 -19.59 7.71 -2.46
N ASP A 150 -18.73 8.31 -1.65
CA ASP A 150 -18.16 7.64 -0.48
C ASP A 150 -19.25 7.28 0.53
N LYS A 151 -20.31 8.09 0.65
CA LYS A 151 -21.49 7.76 1.46
C LYS A 151 -22.23 6.55 0.92
N LEU A 152 -22.43 6.45 -0.40
CA LEU A 152 -23.05 5.28 -1.06
C LEU A 152 -22.25 4.01 -0.78
N MET A 153 -20.94 4.06 -1.00
CA MET A 153 -20.06 2.91 -0.81
C MET A 153 -19.99 2.49 0.67
N SER A 154 -19.93 3.46 1.59
CA SER A 154 -19.99 3.18 3.03
C SER A 154 -21.34 2.63 3.49
N ALA A 155 -22.45 3.09 2.90
CA ALA A 155 -23.79 2.60 3.22
C ALA A 155 -23.97 1.11 2.87
N ILE A 156 -23.23 0.61 1.87
CA ILE A 156 -23.20 -0.82 1.54
C ILE A 156 -22.04 -1.56 2.23
N GLY A 157 -21.29 -0.92 3.13
CA GLY A 157 -20.19 -1.53 3.88
C GLY A 157 -18.94 -1.82 3.05
N ALA A 158 -18.75 -1.10 1.93
CA ALA A 158 -17.52 -1.18 1.17
C ALA A 158 -16.35 -0.61 1.96
N THR A 159 -15.17 -1.18 1.75
CA THR A 159 -13.91 -0.73 2.33
C THR A 159 -12.85 -0.63 1.24
N GLY A 160 -11.82 0.19 1.49
CA GLY A 160 -10.71 0.32 0.54
C GLY A 160 -11.08 0.98 -0.79
N THR A 161 -12.19 1.74 -0.83
CA THR A 161 -12.59 2.59 -1.96
C THR A 161 -11.42 3.43 -2.42
N ASN A 162 -10.97 3.19 -3.65
CA ASN A 162 -9.82 3.87 -4.22
C ASN A 162 -9.85 3.80 -5.76
N ALA A 163 -8.93 4.52 -6.39
CA ALA A 163 -8.59 4.34 -7.80
C ALA A 163 -7.10 4.61 -8.02
N TYR A 164 -6.61 4.21 -9.20
CA TYR A 164 -5.29 4.61 -9.65
C TYR A 164 -5.25 4.73 -11.16
N THR A 165 -4.37 5.61 -11.63
CA THR A 165 -4.10 5.83 -13.06
C THR A 165 -2.62 5.60 -13.35
N GLY A 166 -2.35 4.76 -14.35
CA GLY A 166 -1.04 4.53 -14.94
C GLY A 166 -0.95 5.12 -16.35
N PHE A 167 0.05 4.69 -17.12
CA PHE A 167 0.11 5.07 -18.53
C PHE A 167 -0.96 4.34 -19.36
N ASP A 168 -1.19 3.04 -19.11
CA ASP A 168 -2.05 2.18 -19.92
C ASP A 168 -3.47 1.97 -19.35
N GLN A 169 -3.69 2.39 -18.11
CA GLN A 169 -4.87 1.99 -17.35
C GLN A 169 -5.35 3.04 -16.35
N THR A 170 -6.66 3.01 -16.10
CA THR A 170 -7.30 3.60 -14.93
C THR A 170 -8.17 2.51 -14.31
N VAL A 171 -7.98 2.25 -13.01
CA VAL A 171 -8.63 1.13 -12.30
C VAL A 171 -9.31 1.65 -11.04
N TYR A 172 -10.57 1.26 -10.87
CA TYR A 172 -11.39 1.62 -9.71
C TYR A 172 -11.54 0.40 -8.80
N VAL A 173 -11.32 0.61 -7.51
CA VAL A 173 -11.10 -0.44 -6.50
C VAL A 173 -12.17 -0.36 -5.43
N GLU A 174 -12.85 -1.48 -5.18
CA GLU A 174 -13.73 -1.63 -4.02
C GLU A 174 -13.62 -3.04 -3.42
N ASP A 175 -13.64 -3.17 -2.10
CA ASP A 175 -13.92 -4.42 -1.40
C ASP A 175 -15.32 -4.32 -0.79
N ILE A 176 -16.25 -5.20 -1.18
CA ILE A 176 -17.66 -5.14 -0.77
C ILE A 176 -18.11 -6.40 0.00
N PRO A 177 -19.10 -6.29 0.90
CA PRO A 177 -19.79 -7.45 1.46
C PRO A 177 -20.47 -8.31 0.38
N SER A 178 -20.47 -9.63 0.56
CA SER A 178 -21.00 -10.57 -0.44
C SER A 178 -22.50 -10.48 -0.69
N ASN A 179 -23.24 -9.91 0.27
CA ASN A 179 -24.68 -9.69 0.14
C ASN A 179 -25.02 -8.39 -0.62
N GLN A 180 -24.03 -7.56 -0.99
CA GLN A 180 -24.24 -6.22 -1.56
C GLN A 180 -24.00 -6.11 -3.07
N ILE A 181 -23.92 -7.25 -3.77
CA ILE A 181 -23.60 -7.33 -5.21
C ILE A 181 -24.55 -6.46 -6.07
N ASP A 182 -25.86 -6.52 -5.82
CA ASP A 182 -26.86 -5.78 -6.61
C ASP A 182 -26.72 -4.27 -6.43
N ASN A 183 -26.55 -3.79 -5.19
CA ASN A 183 -26.34 -2.37 -4.90
C ASN A 183 -25.03 -1.86 -5.47
N TRP A 184 -23.93 -2.62 -5.30
CA TRP A 184 -22.63 -2.26 -5.88
C TRP A 184 -22.72 -2.13 -7.40
N ALA A 185 -23.26 -3.14 -8.09
CA ALA A 185 -23.36 -3.12 -9.55
C ALA A 185 -24.24 -1.97 -10.04
N LYS A 186 -25.34 -1.67 -9.33
CA LYS A 186 -26.21 -0.52 -9.62
C LYS A 186 -25.50 0.82 -9.49
N ILE A 187 -24.75 1.03 -8.41
CA ILE A 187 -23.97 2.26 -8.16
C ILE A 187 -22.88 2.41 -9.21
N GLN A 188 -22.09 1.36 -9.45
CA GLN A 188 -20.98 1.42 -10.40
C GLN A 188 -21.47 1.60 -11.84
N ALA A 189 -22.54 0.93 -12.27
CA ALA A 189 -23.06 1.10 -13.63
C ALA A 189 -23.48 2.56 -13.89
N ASP A 190 -24.21 3.18 -12.95
CA ASP A 190 -24.61 4.59 -13.07
C ASP A 190 -23.38 5.52 -13.04
N ARG A 191 -22.39 5.23 -12.20
CA ARG A 191 -21.11 5.98 -12.14
C ARG A 191 -20.40 6.01 -13.47
N PHE A 192 -20.29 4.86 -14.15
CA PHE A 192 -19.56 4.74 -15.41
C PHE A 192 -20.37 5.24 -16.62
N GLU A 193 -21.70 5.16 -16.59
CA GLU A 193 -22.55 5.63 -17.67
C GLU A 193 -22.84 7.14 -17.59
N ASN A 194 -23.20 7.62 -16.40
CA ASN A 194 -23.88 8.90 -16.19
C ASN A 194 -23.02 9.89 -15.38
N ASN A 195 -21.70 9.77 -15.42
CA ASN A 195 -20.80 10.68 -14.72
C ASN A 195 -21.08 12.14 -15.06
N VAL A 196 -21.01 13.01 -14.04
CA VAL A 196 -21.11 14.45 -14.20
C VAL A 196 -19.88 15.11 -13.60
N ILE A 197 -19.25 15.98 -14.39
CA ILE A 197 -18.07 16.75 -13.98
C ILE A 197 -18.49 17.86 -13.01
N ARG A 198 -18.46 17.54 -11.71
CA ARG A 198 -18.74 18.44 -10.59
C ARG A 198 -17.50 18.67 -9.74
N GLY A 199 -17.49 19.74 -8.96
CA GLY A 199 -16.38 20.03 -8.04
C GLY A 199 -15.04 20.23 -8.74
N PHE A 200 -15.05 20.46 -10.06
CA PHE A 200 -13.85 20.58 -10.88
C PHE A 200 -12.91 21.66 -10.33
N HIS A 201 -13.47 22.83 -10.06
CA HIS A 201 -12.75 23.98 -9.52
C HIS A 201 -12.00 23.69 -8.20
N THR A 202 -12.64 23.00 -7.25
CA THR A 202 -11.99 22.62 -5.98
C THR A 202 -10.99 21.49 -6.16
N GLU A 203 -11.25 20.56 -7.08
CA GLU A 203 -10.37 19.42 -7.33
C GLU A 203 -9.05 19.81 -8.02
N LEU A 204 -9.01 20.93 -8.75
CA LEU A 204 -7.75 21.48 -9.29
C LEU A 204 -6.69 21.66 -8.20
N GLU A 205 -7.12 22.04 -6.99
CA GLU A 205 -6.22 22.21 -5.86
C GLU A 205 -5.54 20.90 -5.46
N THR A 206 -6.30 19.81 -5.38
CA THR A 206 -5.77 18.46 -5.08
C THR A 206 -4.72 18.06 -6.12
N VAL A 207 -5.05 18.19 -7.40
CA VAL A 207 -4.16 17.80 -8.51
C VAL A 207 -2.90 18.68 -8.56
N TYR A 208 -3.01 19.98 -8.26
CA TYR A 208 -1.85 20.85 -8.16
C TYR A 208 -0.95 20.47 -6.98
N GLU A 209 -1.54 20.06 -5.85
CA GLU A 209 -0.77 19.63 -4.70
C GLU A 209 -0.01 18.33 -4.98
N GLU A 210 -0.66 17.34 -5.61
CA GLU A 210 0.00 16.11 -6.04
C GLU A 210 1.12 16.38 -7.06
N LYS A 211 0.88 17.29 -8.01
CA LYS A 211 1.93 17.72 -8.94
C LYS A 211 3.07 18.38 -8.19
N ASN A 212 2.80 19.30 -7.27
CA ASN A 212 3.84 19.96 -6.47
C ASN A 212 4.64 18.95 -5.63
N MET A 213 3.99 17.94 -5.03
CA MET A 213 4.66 16.84 -4.32
C MET A 213 5.55 16.01 -5.26
N SER A 214 5.07 15.75 -6.48
CA SER A 214 5.85 15.02 -7.50
C SER A 214 7.12 15.77 -7.93
N LEU A 215 7.04 17.11 -8.02
CA LEU A 215 8.16 17.98 -8.41
C LEU A 215 9.29 18.03 -7.37
N THR A 216 9.03 17.61 -6.13
CA THR A 216 10.03 17.53 -5.06
C THR A 216 10.41 16.09 -4.70
N SER A 217 9.86 15.10 -5.43
CA SER A 217 10.13 13.69 -5.18
C SER A 217 11.28 13.20 -6.07
N ASP A 218 12.45 13.04 -5.48
CA ASP A 218 13.66 12.61 -6.19
C ASP A 218 13.45 11.28 -6.93
N GLY A 219 12.80 10.31 -6.30
CA GLY A 219 12.46 9.03 -6.93
C GLY A 219 11.55 9.18 -8.14
N ARG A 220 10.55 10.07 -8.08
CA ARG A 220 9.65 10.34 -9.22
C ARG A 220 10.40 11.02 -10.37
N LYS A 221 11.29 11.97 -10.07
CA LYS A 221 12.16 12.61 -11.08
C LYS A 221 13.06 11.59 -11.78
N VAL A 222 13.67 10.67 -11.02
CA VAL A 222 14.49 9.59 -11.61
C VAL A 222 13.64 8.69 -12.51
N TYR A 223 12.45 8.26 -12.05
CA TYR A 223 11.52 7.45 -12.86
C TYR A 223 11.16 8.15 -14.19
N GLU A 224 10.74 9.42 -14.14
CA GLU A 224 10.39 10.20 -15.33
C GLU A 224 11.62 10.44 -16.24
N ALA A 225 12.81 10.60 -15.66
CA ALA A 225 14.06 10.74 -16.42
C ALA A 225 14.46 9.44 -17.14
N VAL A 226 14.27 8.27 -16.51
CA VAL A 226 14.47 6.96 -17.15
C VAL A 226 13.53 6.80 -18.33
N LEU A 227 12.22 7.01 -18.13
CA LEU A 227 11.24 6.81 -19.20
C LEU A 227 11.46 7.77 -20.36
N SER A 228 11.70 9.06 -20.08
CA SER A 228 11.99 10.04 -21.13
C SER A 228 13.35 9.84 -21.81
N ALA A 229 14.24 9.02 -21.27
CA ALA A 229 15.48 8.62 -21.94
C ALA A 229 15.28 7.37 -22.82
N LEU A 230 14.43 6.44 -22.39
CA LEU A 230 14.16 5.19 -23.10
C LEU A 230 13.07 5.30 -24.17
N PHE A 231 12.15 6.26 -24.03
CA PHE A 231 10.94 6.39 -24.86
C PHE A 231 10.75 7.81 -25.41
N PRO A 232 11.72 8.37 -26.16
CA PRO A 232 11.63 9.73 -26.69
C PRO A 232 10.50 9.94 -27.72
N ASP A 233 10.00 8.87 -28.34
CA ASP A 233 9.01 8.93 -29.42
C ASP A 233 7.63 8.39 -29.01
N HIS A 234 7.47 7.94 -27.76
CA HIS A 234 6.24 7.35 -27.21
C HIS A 234 5.73 8.16 -26.01
N PRO A 235 4.39 8.23 -25.78
CA PRO A 235 3.81 8.90 -24.62
C PRO A 235 4.34 8.48 -23.24
N TYR A 236 5.00 7.31 -23.13
CA TYR A 236 5.67 6.92 -21.89
C TYR A 236 6.82 7.86 -21.51
N GLY A 237 7.50 8.47 -22.49
CA GLY A 237 8.61 9.40 -22.25
C GLY A 237 8.35 10.84 -22.64
N THR A 238 7.34 11.12 -23.49
CA THR A 238 7.02 12.50 -23.93
C THR A 238 6.04 13.23 -22.99
N GLN A 239 5.34 12.51 -22.13
CA GLN A 239 4.43 13.08 -21.14
C GLN A 239 4.42 12.26 -19.85
N THR A 240 3.81 12.80 -18.81
CA THR A 240 3.68 12.13 -17.51
C THR A 240 2.21 11.92 -17.18
N VAL A 241 1.92 10.90 -16.37
CA VAL A 241 0.55 10.59 -15.92
C VAL A 241 -0.09 11.76 -15.17
N LEU A 242 0.69 12.53 -14.41
CA LEU A 242 0.21 13.73 -13.70
C LEU A 242 0.16 14.98 -14.60
N GLY A 243 0.64 14.88 -15.84
CA GLY A 243 0.70 15.98 -16.78
C GLY A 243 1.77 17.03 -16.50
N THR A 244 1.83 18.00 -17.41
CA THR A 244 2.71 19.16 -17.30
C THR A 244 2.05 20.27 -16.49
N GLN A 245 2.85 21.10 -15.82
CA GLN A 245 2.33 22.27 -15.10
C GLN A 245 1.58 23.24 -16.03
N HIS A 246 2.00 23.32 -17.30
CA HIS A 246 1.34 24.16 -18.29
C HIS A 246 -0.07 23.66 -18.60
N ASN A 247 -0.26 22.36 -18.83
CA ASN A 247 -1.58 21.80 -19.12
C ASN A 247 -2.48 21.81 -17.89
N LEU A 248 -1.94 21.50 -16.71
CA LEU A 248 -2.71 21.57 -15.45
C LEU A 248 -3.22 22.98 -15.18
N LYS A 249 -2.41 24.03 -15.45
CA LYS A 249 -2.85 25.42 -15.37
C LYS A 249 -3.90 25.79 -16.43
N ASN A 250 -4.03 25.05 -17.52
CA ASN A 250 -4.93 25.34 -18.65
C ASN A 250 -5.88 24.17 -18.94
N PRO A 251 -6.69 23.76 -17.94
CA PRO A 251 -7.47 22.53 -18.01
C PRO A 251 -8.72 22.71 -18.91
N SER A 252 -9.35 21.60 -19.29
CA SER A 252 -10.53 21.59 -20.17
C SER A 252 -11.56 20.55 -19.74
N ILE A 253 -12.73 21.02 -19.28
CA ILE A 253 -13.87 20.15 -18.95
C ILE A 253 -14.42 19.49 -20.22
N THR A 254 -14.40 20.19 -21.35
CA THR A 254 -14.85 19.64 -22.64
C THR A 254 -13.98 18.46 -23.08
N ASN A 255 -12.64 18.58 -23.00
CA ASN A 255 -11.75 17.47 -23.33
C ASN A 255 -11.98 16.27 -22.39
N ILE A 256 -12.26 16.50 -21.11
CA ILE A 256 -12.56 15.43 -20.14
C ILE A 256 -13.86 14.69 -20.51
N LYS A 257 -14.94 15.42 -20.83
CA LYS A 257 -16.19 14.80 -21.28
C LYS A 257 -15.99 13.99 -22.57
N ASN A 258 -15.18 14.50 -23.50
CA ASN A 258 -14.84 13.78 -24.73
C ASN A 258 -14.04 12.50 -24.42
N TYR A 259 -13.09 12.58 -23.48
CA TYR A 259 -12.29 11.45 -23.05
C TYR A 259 -13.15 10.33 -22.45
N HIS A 260 -14.09 10.67 -21.56
CA HIS A 260 -15.09 9.72 -21.02
C HIS A 260 -15.89 9.06 -22.16
N ASN A 261 -16.50 9.84 -23.04
CA ASN A 261 -17.31 9.34 -24.14
C ASN A 261 -16.57 8.40 -25.09
N VAL A 262 -15.26 8.61 -25.29
CA VAL A 262 -14.45 7.82 -26.20
C VAL A 262 -13.98 6.52 -25.55
N TRP A 263 -13.47 6.59 -24.30
CA TRP A 263 -12.67 5.52 -23.70
C TRP A 263 -13.38 4.73 -22.60
N TYR A 264 -14.36 5.31 -21.90
CA TYR A 264 -15.10 4.66 -20.81
C TYR A 264 -16.34 3.94 -21.37
N VAL A 265 -16.07 2.94 -22.19
CA VAL A 265 -17.06 2.16 -22.95
C VAL A 265 -16.86 0.67 -22.68
N PRO A 266 -17.92 -0.16 -22.72
CA PRO A 266 -17.87 -1.56 -22.28
C PRO A 266 -16.81 -2.38 -23.01
N ASN A 267 -16.62 -2.19 -24.32
CA ASN A 267 -15.62 -2.90 -25.11
C ASN A 267 -14.16 -2.44 -24.86
N ASN A 268 -13.93 -1.51 -23.93
CA ASN A 268 -12.62 -1.07 -23.44
C ASN A 268 -12.45 -1.31 -21.92
N MET A 269 -13.40 -2.02 -21.30
CA MET A 269 -13.49 -2.20 -19.85
C MET A 269 -13.47 -3.69 -19.47
N ALA A 270 -13.01 -3.96 -18.25
CA ALA A 270 -13.17 -5.24 -17.58
C ALA A 270 -13.61 -5.08 -16.13
N ILE A 271 -14.47 -5.98 -15.67
CA ILE A 271 -14.81 -6.15 -14.26
C ILE A 271 -14.08 -7.39 -13.75
N CYS A 272 -13.19 -7.24 -12.78
CA CYS A 272 -12.37 -8.32 -12.23
C CYS A 272 -12.73 -8.56 -10.76
N LEU A 273 -13.07 -9.81 -10.41
CA LEU A 273 -13.72 -10.14 -9.14
C LEU A 273 -13.09 -11.37 -8.47
N SER A 274 -12.86 -11.27 -7.17
CA SER A 274 -12.48 -12.40 -6.32
C SER A 274 -13.16 -12.35 -4.95
N GLY A 275 -13.83 -13.42 -4.54
CA GLY A 275 -14.45 -13.49 -3.22
C GLY A 275 -15.61 -14.47 -3.10
N ASP A 276 -16.44 -14.27 -2.08
CA ASP A 276 -17.56 -15.17 -1.78
C ASP A 276 -18.81 -14.77 -2.55
N PHE A 277 -19.01 -15.37 -3.72
CA PHE A 277 -20.22 -15.14 -4.51
C PHE A 277 -20.58 -16.36 -5.35
N ASP A 278 -21.83 -16.41 -5.79
CA ASP A 278 -22.28 -17.30 -6.85
C ASP A 278 -21.98 -16.65 -8.22
N PRO A 279 -21.13 -17.26 -9.08
CA PRO A 279 -20.74 -16.64 -10.35
C PRO A 279 -21.91 -16.43 -11.31
N ASP A 280 -22.92 -17.29 -11.29
CA ASP A 280 -24.06 -17.22 -12.21
C ASP A 280 -25.03 -16.11 -11.80
N GLN A 281 -25.23 -15.90 -10.50
CA GLN A 281 -25.93 -14.73 -9.97
C GLN A 281 -25.15 -13.44 -10.23
N MET A 282 -23.82 -13.45 -10.03
CA MET A 282 -22.95 -12.30 -10.26
C MET A 282 -23.01 -11.84 -11.72
N ILE A 283 -22.81 -12.74 -12.70
CA ILE A 283 -22.87 -12.36 -14.12
C ILE A 283 -24.25 -11.86 -14.53
N ALA A 284 -25.33 -12.47 -14.03
CA ALA A 284 -26.68 -12.00 -14.30
C ALA A 284 -26.90 -10.58 -13.77
N THR A 285 -26.32 -10.25 -12.60
CA THR A 285 -26.42 -8.93 -11.98
C THR A 285 -25.59 -7.89 -12.73
N ILE A 286 -24.37 -8.25 -13.15
CA ILE A 286 -23.53 -7.39 -13.98
C ILE A 286 -24.22 -7.14 -15.33
N ASN A 287 -24.76 -8.17 -15.99
CA ASN A 287 -25.48 -8.00 -17.24
C ASN A 287 -26.74 -7.12 -17.09
N LYS A 288 -27.49 -7.27 -15.98
CA LYS A 288 -28.65 -6.43 -15.67
C LYS A 288 -28.31 -4.94 -15.62
N TYR A 289 -27.15 -4.57 -15.06
CA TYR A 289 -26.79 -3.17 -14.82
C TYR A 289 -25.79 -2.59 -15.84
N PHE A 290 -24.89 -3.40 -16.40
CA PHE A 290 -23.88 -2.95 -17.37
C PHE A 290 -24.18 -3.38 -18.80
N GLY A 291 -25.11 -4.32 -19.01
CA GLY A 291 -25.37 -4.90 -20.34
C GLY A 291 -25.96 -3.91 -21.35
N HIS A 292 -26.57 -2.81 -20.89
CA HIS A 292 -27.12 -1.76 -21.75
C HIS A 292 -26.10 -0.68 -22.15
N LEU A 293 -24.90 -0.68 -21.56
CA LEU A 293 -23.87 0.29 -21.93
C LEU A 293 -23.52 0.16 -23.42
N LYS A 294 -23.28 1.30 -24.07
CA LYS A 294 -23.03 1.36 -25.51
C LYS A 294 -21.54 1.22 -25.82
N PRO A 295 -21.13 0.22 -26.62
CA PRO A 295 -19.74 0.13 -27.05
C PRO A 295 -19.38 1.25 -28.03
N ASN A 296 -18.09 1.54 -28.13
CA ASN A 296 -17.54 2.36 -29.20
C ASN A 296 -16.87 1.45 -30.24
N PRO A 297 -17.50 1.19 -31.41
CA PRO A 297 -16.89 0.36 -32.45
C PRO A 297 -15.67 1.02 -33.12
N ASN A 298 -15.47 2.32 -32.91
CA ASN A 298 -14.40 3.13 -33.47
C ASN A 298 -13.43 3.62 -32.38
N LEU A 299 -13.15 2.78 -31.37
CA LEU A 299 -12.13 3.09 -30.36
C LEU A 299 -10.82 3.51 -31.04
N PRO A 300 -10.28 4.71 -30.72
CA PRO A 300 -9.05 5.17 -31.32
C PRO A 300 -7.93 4.18 -31.03
N LYS A 301 -7.19 3.80 -32.08
CA LYS A 301 -5.91 3.11 -31.89
C LYS A 301 -4.85 4.18 -31.76
N LEU A 302 -4.03 4.10 -30.70
CA LEU A 302 -2.85 4.93 -30.63
C LEU A 302 -1.96 4.61 -31.84
N PRO A 303 -1.36 5.62 -32.48
CA PRO A 303 -0.42 5.37 -33.56
C PRO A 303 0.69 4.48 -33.03
N VAL A 304 1.03 3.42 -33.76
CA VAL A 304 2.17 2.56 -33.42
C VAL A 304 3.43 3.40 -33.58
N THR A 305 3.92 3.98 -32.48
CA THR A 305 5.21 4.66 -32.50
C THR A 305 6.30 3.59 -32.43
N HIS A 306 7.04 3.45 -33.53
CA HIS A 306 8.26 2.67 -33.53
C HIS A 306 9.32 3.53 -32.87
N GLU A 307 9.68 3.15 -31.66
CA GLU A 307 10.69 3.86 -30.89
C GLU A 307 12.04 3.86 -31.62
N SER A 308 12.65 5.04 -31.74
CA SER A 308 13.97 5.17 -32.35
C SER A 308 15.01 4.28 -31.63
N PRO A 309 15.92 3.62 -32.35
CA PRO A 309 16.99 2.85 -31.72
C PRO A 309 17.91 3.73 -30.87
N ILE A 310 18.19 3.31 -29.65
CA ILE A 310 19.22 3.92 -28.79
C ILE A 310 20.56 3.31 -29.19
N LYS A 311 21.48 4.13 -29.72
CA LYS A 311 22.77 3.68 -30.27
C LYS A 311 23.96 3.87 -29.33
N ALA A 312 23.78 4.65 -28.29
CA ALA A 312 24.77 4.96 -27.26
C ALA A 312 24.02 5.35 -25.98
N PRO A 313 24.66 5.29 -24.79
CA PRO A 313 24.00 5.58 -23.54
C PRO A 313 23.42 7.00 -23.51
N VAL A 314 22.16 7.14 -23.07
CA VAL A 314 21.50 8.44 -22.88
C VAL A 314 21.70 8.87 -21.44
N VAL A 315 22.57 9.85 -21.22
CA VAL A 315 22.91 10.33 -19.88
C VAL A 315 22.01 11.51 -19.49
N LYS A 316 21.38 11.43 -18.31
CA LYS A 316 20.65 12.54 -17.70
C LYS A 316 21.08 12.75 -16.25
N GLU A 317 20.95 13.98 -15.78
CA GLU A 317 21.18 14.35 -14.40
C GLU A 317 19.88 14.84 -13.78
N VAL A 318 19.62 14.40 -12.54
CA VAL A 318 18.49 14.82 -11.72
C VAL A 318 19.04 15.42 -10.43
N LEU A 319 18.57 16.61 -10.07
CA LEU A 319 18.89 17.27 -8.80
C LEU A 319 17.75 17.06 -7.80
N GLY A 320 18.12 16.75 -6.56
CA GLY A 320 17.18 16.52 -5.48
C GLY A 320 17.83 16.53 -4.10
N VAL A 321 17.04 16.73 -3.05
CA VAL A 321 17.56 16.93 -1.67
C VAL A 321 17.95 15.64 -0.94
N ASP A 322 17.42 14.49 -1.36
CA ASP A 322 17.75 13.19 -0.77
C ASP A 322 19.21 12.77 -1.07
N ALA A 323 19.65 11.63 -0.54
CA ALA A 323 20.97 11.06 -0.86
C ALA A 323 21.14 10.75 -2.37
N GLU A 324 22.38 10.87 -2.86
CA GLU A 324 22.74 10.57 -4.25
C GLU A 324 22.51 9.10 -4.60
N ASN A 325 22.18 8.84 -5.87
CA ASN A 325 22.04 7.50 -6.42
C ASN A 325 22.25 7.51 -7.94
N VAL A 326 22.48 6.33 -8.51
CA VAL A 326 22.59 6.13 -9.95
C VAL A 326 21.60 5.06 -10.39
N THR A 327 20.98 5.27 -11.54
CA THR A 327 20.07 4.32 -12.18
C THR A 327 20.48 4.07 -13.62
N VAL A 328 20.58 2.80 -14.00
CA VAL A 328 20.80 2.34 -15.36
C VAL A 328 19.54 1.61 -15.82
N GLY A 329 19.08 1.82 -17.05
CA GLY A 329 17.90 1.12 -17.56
C GLY A 329 17.95 0.80 -19.04
N TRP A 330 17.32 -0.31 -19.44
CA TRP A 330 17.24 -0.78 -20.83
C TRP A 330 15.79 -0.97 -21.24
N ARG A 331 15.51 -0.79 -22.54
CA ARG A 331 14.18 -0.94 -23.14
C ARG A 331 13.96 -2.38 -23.64
N PHE A 332 12.78 -2.92 -23.37
CA PHE A 332 12.33 -4.25 -23.78
C PHE A 332 10.96 -4.18 -24.48
N PRO A 333 10.57 -5.21 -25.24
CA PRO A 333 9.19 -5.35 -25.72
C PRO A 333 8.18 -5.34 -24.57
N GLY A 334 6.94 -4.94 -24.85
CA GLY A 334 5.85 -4.83 -23.86
C GLY A 334 5.40 -6.17 -23.27
N ALA A 335 4.53 -6.07 -22.26
CA ALA A 335 4.13 -7.17 -21.37
C ALA A 335 3.55 -8.42 -22.08
N ALA A 336 2.88 -8.26 -23.24
CA ALA A 336 2.34 -9.38 -24.02
C ALA A 336 3.37 -10.09 -24.93
N SER A 337 4.64 -9.68 -24.91
CA SER A 337 5.69 -10.31 -25.69
C SER A 337 5.96 -11.76 -25.23
N PRO A 338 6.21 -12.71 -26.14
CA PRO A 338 6.69 -14.05 -25.77
C PRO A 338 8.01 -14.04 -24.98
N GLU A 339 8.76 -12.95 -25.03
CA GLU A 339 10.03 -12.78 -24.31
C GLU A 339 9.85 -12.28 -22.86
N GLN A 340 8.61 -12.02 -22.41
CA GLN A 340 8.32 -11.57 -21.04
C GLN A 340 8.81 -12.59 -19.99
N ASP A 341 8.63 -13.89 -20.27
CA ASP A 341 9.09 -14.97 -19.39
C ASP A 341 10.63 -14.94 -19.21
N LEU A 342 11.37 -14.63 -20.30
CA LEU A 342 12.84 -14.48 -20.25
C LEU A 342 13.25 -13.23 -19.47
N LEU A 343 12.52 -12.12 -19.60
CA LEU A 343 12.77 -10.90 -18.84
C LEU A 343 12.54 -11.11 -17.34
N ASN A 344 11.46 -11.79 -16.96
CA ASN A 344 11.13 -12.13 -15.58
C ASN A 344 12.25 -12.97 -14.94
N LEU A 345 12.65 -14.07 -15.59
CA LEU A 345 13.73 -14.93 -15.09
C LEU A 345 15.08 -14.22 -15.07
N THR A 346 15.36 -13.37 -16.07
CA THR A 346 16.55 -12.52 -16.07
C THR A 346 16.58 -11.60 -14.85
N GLY A 347 15.43 -11.03 -14.48
CA GLY A 347 15.28 -10.23 -13.27
C GLY A 347 15.66 -11.02 -12.00
N GLU A 348 15.15 -12.25 -11.85
CA GLU A 348 15.48 -13.12 -10.71
C GLU A 348 16.96 -13.51 -10.65
N ILE A 349 17.61 -13.72 -11.80
CA ILE A 349 19.05 -14.03 -11.87
C ILE A 349 19.89 -12.82 -11.47
N ILE A 350 19.46 -11.61 -11.86
CA ILE A 350 20.16 -10.37 -11.50
C ILE A 350 19.93 -10.03 -10.03
N ASN A 351 18.68 -10.05 -9.55
CA ASN A 351 18.34 -9.65 -8.20
C ASN A 351 17.07 -10.34 -7.69
N ASN A 352 17.23 -11.23 -6.70
CA ASN A 352 16.13 -11.93 -6.02
C ASN A 352 16.16 -11.77 -4.48
N GLY A 353 17.09 -10.95 -3.98
CA GLY A 353 17.26 -10.66 -2.55
C GLY A 353 18.11 -11.67 -1.79
N LYS A 354 18.58 -12.75 -2.44
CA LYS A 354 19.30 -13.86 -1.79
C LYS A 354 20.50 -14.36 -2.58
N ALA A 355 20.29 -14.74 -3.83
CA ALA A 355 21.26 -15.50 -4.62
C ALA A 355 21.49 -14.93 -6.03
N GLY A 356 20.82 -13.83 -6.39
CA GLY A 356 21.05 -13.14 -7.66
C GLY A 356 22.44 -12.51 -7.72
N LEU A 357 22.89 -12.15 -8.93
CA LEU A 357 24.21 -11.56 -9.16
C LEU A 357 24.46 -10.31 -8.30
N LEU A 358 23.50 -9.38 -8.24
CA LEU A 358 23.60 -8.19 -7.39
C LEU A 358 23.65 -8.56 -5.90
N ASP A 359 22.88 -9.56 -5.50
CA ASP A 359 22.80 -9.99 -4.10
C ASP A 359 24.13 -10.57 -3.64
N VAL A 360 24.70 -11.48 -4.41
CA VAL A 360 25.92 -12.20 -4.06
C VAL A 360 27.15 -11.32 -4.20
N ASP A 361 27.28 -10.59 -5.32
CA ASP A 361 28.54 -9.93 -5.67
C ASP A 361 28.65 -8.49 -5.17
N LEU A 362 27.51 -7.82 -4.92
CA LEU A 362 27.47 -6.43 -4.47
C LEU A 362 26.92 -6.26 -3.06
N VAL A 363 25.72 -6.80 -2.76
CA VAL A 363 25.06 -6.57 -1.46
C VAL A 363 25.74 -7.35 -0.34
N GLN A 364 25.91 -8.67 -0.51
CA GLN A 364 26.54 -9.54 0.50
C GLN A 364 28.02 -9.20 0.70
N GLN A 365 28.71 -8.77 -0.35
CA GLN A 365 30.10 -8.28 -0.28
C GLN A 365 30.20 -6.82 0.18
N GLN A 366 29.08 -6.16 0.45
CA GLN A 366 28.99 -4.76 0.87
C GLN A 366 29.82 -3.82 -0.04
N LYS A 367 29.74 -3.99 -1.36
CA LYS A 367 30.40 -3.13 -2.36
C LYS A 367 29.61 -1.86 -2.69
N VAL A 368 28.34 -1.84 -2.35
CA VAL A 368 27.43 -0.70 -2.47
C VAL A 368 26.64 -0.56 -1.17
N LEU A 369 26.09 0.62 -0.89
CA LEU A 369 25.29 0.84 0.32
C LEU A 369 23.94 0.09 0.24
N SER A 370 23.36 0.09 -0.96
CA SER A 370 22.16 -0.65 -1.33
C SER A 370 22.01 -0.62 -2.85
N CYS A 371 21.49 -1.69 -3.44
CA CYS A 371 21.04 -1.69 -4.83
C CYS A 371 19.79 -2.56 -4.98
N TYR A 372 19.07 -2.35 -6.09
CA TYR A 372 18.01 -3.23 -6.53
C TYR A 372 17.97 -3.28 -8.06
N ALA A 373 17.35 -4.32 -8.61
CA ALA A 373 16.95 -4.36 -10.01
C ALA A 373 15.46 -4.75 -10.14
N GLY A 374 14.82 -4.34 -11.23
CA GLY A 374 13.42 -4.69 -11.48
C GLY A 374 12.88 -4.13 -12.79
N THR A 375 11.65 -4.51 -13.11
CA THR A 375 10.99 -4.14 -14.38
C THR A 375 9.90 -3.10 -14.13
N TYR A 376 9.92 -2.01 -14.90
CA TYR A 376 8.75 -1.17 -15.13
C TYR A 376 7.92 -1.82 -16.24
N GLY A 377 6.91 -2.58 -15.80
CA GLY A 377 5.97 -3.28 -16.68
C GLY A 377 4.96 -2.31 -17.30
N MET A 378 4.91 -2.23 -18.63
CA MET A 378 3.90 -1.46 -19.36
C MET A 378 3.49 -2.22 -20.63
N SER A 379 2.30 -1.92 -21.15
CA SER A 379 1.69 -2.78 -22.19
C SER A 379 2.42 -2.70 -23.54
N ASP A 380 2.90 -1.51 -23.94
CA ASP A 380 3.54 -1.31 -25.25
C ASP A 380 5.05 -1.62 -25.23
N TYR A 381 5.72 -1.30 -24.12
CA TYR A 381 7.15 -1.52 -23.90
C TYR A 381 7.44 -1.72 -22.41
N ASN A 382 8.49 -2.45 -22.08
CA ASN A 382 8.99 -2.57 -20.72
C ASN A 382 10.32 -1.82 -20.55
N ALA A 383 10.67 -1.49 -19.30
CA ALA A 383 12.02 -1.05 -18.95
C ALA A 383 12.59 -1.89 -17.80
N PHE A 384 13.76 -2.49 -17.97
CA PHE A 384 14.49 -3.11 -16.86
C PHE A 384 15.48 -2.11 -16.29
N VAL A 385 15.44 -1.89 -14.98
CA VAL A 385 16.27 -0.89 -14.29
C VAL A 385 17.10 -1.51 -13.19
N MET A 386 18.30 -0.97 -12.99
CA MET A 386 19.19 -1.24 -11.86
C MET A 386 19.50 0.09 -11.19
N SER A 387 19.27 0.20 -9.88
CA SER A 387 19.50 1.44 -9.14
C SER A 387 20.30 1.18 -7.87
N GLY A 388 21.22 2.08 -7.54
CA GLY A 388 22.19 1.90 -6.46
C GLY A 388 22.54 3.19 -5.73
N ARG A 389 22.80 3.05 -4.42
CA ARG A 389 23.36 4.11 -3.57
C ARG A 389 24.82 3.83 -3.28
N PRO A 390 25.70 4.84 -3.40
CA PRO A 390 27.12 4.66 -3.13
C PRO A 390 27.40 4.56 -1.63
N LYS A 391 28.47 3.86 -1.27
CA LYS A 391 29.09 3.93 0.06
C LYS A 391 29.76 5.28 0.28
N GLN A 392 30.14 5.57 1.52
CA GLN A 392 30.95 6.75 1.83
C GLN A 392 32.24 6.74 1.00
N GLY A 393 32.49 7.81 0.22
CA GLY A 393 33.68 7.95 -0.62
C GLY A 393 33.63 7.22 -1.96
N GLN A 394 32.56 6.47 -2.25
CA GLN A 394 32.33 5.84 -3.54
C GLN A 394 31.59 6.81 -4.48
N THR A 395 32.00 6.85 -5.74
CA THR A 395 31.39 7.65 -6.80
C THR A 395 30.19 6.94 -7.42
N LEU A 396 29.28 7.70 -8.02
CA LEU A 396 28.17 7.13 -8.80
C LEU A 396 28.65 6.35 -10.03
N ASP A 397 29.79 6.73 -10.61
CA ASP A 397 30.40 6.00 -11.73
C ASP A 397 30.89 4.62 -11.32
N GLU A 398 31.52 4.48 -10.16
CA GLU A 398 31.93 3.16 -9.64
C GLU A 398 30.71 2.25 -9.43
N VAL A 399 29.59 2.78 -8.92
CA VAL A 399 28.36 1.99 -8.77
C VAL A 399 27.78 1.57 -10.12
N LYS A 400 27.76 2.49 -11.10
CA LYS A 400 27.34 2.19 -12.48
C LYS A 400 28.24 1.11 -13.11
N ASP A 401 29.56 1.22 -12.96
CA ASP A 401 30.51 0.25 -13.52
C ASP A 401 30.33 -1.13 -12.88
N LEU A 402 30.01 -1.21 -11.58
CA LEU A 402 29.61 -2.46 -10.94
C LEU A 402 28.36 -3.06 -11.58
N PHE A 403 27.32 -2.27 -11.85
CA PHE A 403 26.12 -2.78 -12.54
C PHE A 403 26.41 -3.31 -13.94
N LEU A 404 27.19 -2.58 -14.74
CA LEU A 404 27.57 -3.03 -16.08
C LEU A 404 28.42 -4.31 -16.04
N ALA A 405 29.28 -4.47 -15.03
CA ALA A 405 30.04 -5.70 -14.83
C ALA A 405 29.15 -6.92 -14.51
N GLU A 406 28.07 -6.74 -13.74
CA GLU A 406 27.10 -7.81 -13.47
C GLU A 406 26.28 -8.18 -14.71
N ILE A 407 25.95 -7.20 -15.56
CA ILE A 407 25.33 -7.45 -16.87
C ILE A 407 26.30 -8.22 -17.81
N ASP A 408 27.59 -7.90 -17.79
CA ASP A 408 28.58 -8.65 -18.57
C ASP A 408 28.72 -10.11 -18.11
N LYS A 409 28.60 -10.38 -16.81
CA LYS A 409 28.55 -11.75 -16.28
C LYS A 409 27.31 -12.49 -16.76
N LEU A 410 26.14 -11.86 -16.69
CA LEU A 410 24.89 -12.42 -17.22
C LEU A 410 25.05 -12.81 -18.69
N LYS A 411 25.61 -11.92 -19.52
CA LYS A 411 25.87 -12.16 -20.95
C LYS A 411 26.88 -13.27 -21.24
N LYS A 412 27.75 -13.61 -20.29
CA LYS A 412 28.70 -14.73 -20.39
C LYS A 412 28.14 -16.03 -19.82
N GLY A 413 26.99 -15.98 -19.15
CA GLY A 413 26.46 -17.11 -18.40
C GLY A 413 27.21 -17.38 -17.10
N ASP A 414 27.84 -16.37 -16.50
CA ASP A 414 28.60 -16.48 -15.26
C ASP A 414 27.67 -16.45 -14.02
N PHE A 415 26.66 -17.32 -14.01
CA PHE A 415 25.73 -17.55 -12.90
C PHE A 415 25.43 -19.05 -12.73
N ASP A 416 25.01 -19.47 -11.53
CA ASP A 416 24.65 -20.87 -11.29
C ASP A 416 23.36 -21.24 -12.05
N GLU A 417 23.39 -22.32 -12.82
CA GLU A 417 22.22 -22.82 -13.55
C GLU A 417 21.11 -23.28 -12.60
N GLY A 418 21.47 -23.75 -11.39
CA GLY A 418 20.52 -24.10 -10.34
C GLY A 418 19.63 -22.94 -9.88
N LEU A 419 20.03 -21.69 -10.17
CA LEU A 419 19.18 -20.52 -9.92
C LEU A 419 17.88 -20.56 -10.72
N LEU A 420 17.87 -21.11 -11.93
CA LEU A 420 16.64 -21.18 -12.74
C LEU A 420 15.57 -22.02 -12.03
N GLU A 421 15.92 -23.24 -11.61
CA GLU A 421 15.00 -24.11 -10.87
C GLU A 421 14.55 -23.47 -9.55
N ALA A 422 15.49 -22.87 -8.81
CA ALA A 422 15.17 -22.17 -7.57
C ALA A 422 14.24 -20.98 -7.81
N SER A 423 14.45 -20.18 -8.86
CA SER A 423 13.57 -19.07 -9.24
C SER A 423 12.16 -19.54 -9.56
N ILE A 424 12.00 -20.68 -10.26
CA ILE A 424 10.66 -21.25 -10.50
C ILE A 424 9.98 -21.65 -9.19
N ASN A 425 10.70 -22.25 -8.24
CA ASN A 425 10.14 -22.61 -6.94
C ASN A 425 9.75 -21.37 -6.12
N ASN A 426 10.53 -20.29 -6.20
CA ASN A 426 10.19 -19.02 -5.56
C ASN A 426 9.02 -18.30 -6.26
N TYR A 427 8.89 -18.39 -7.59
CA TYR A 427 7.70 -17.92 -8.30
C TYR A 427 6.44 -18.68 -7.89
N LYS A 428 6.53 -20.01 -7.71
CA LYS A 428 5.42 -20.81 -7.15
C LYS A 428 5.04 -20.33 -5.76
N LEU A 429 6.02 -20.10 -4.89
CA LEU A 429 5.81 -19.56 -3.54
C LEU A 429 5.12 -18.18 -3.60
N MET A 430 5.62 -17.26 -4.42
CA MET A 430 5.02 -15.94 -4.62
C MET A 430 3.60 -16.02 -5.18
N GLN A 431 3.35 -16.92 -6.14
CA GLN A 431 2.00 -17.16 -6.64
C GLN A 431 1.10 -17.69 -5.53
N MET A 432 1.54 -18.64 -4.70
CA MET A 432 0.73 -19.12 -3.57
C MET A 432 0.33 -17.99 -2.62
N TYR A 433 1.27 -17.10 -2.26
CA TYR A 433 0.96 -15.92 -1.44
C TYR A 433 -0.01 -14.94 -2.14
N ARG A 434 0.16 -14.69 -3.44
CA ARG A 434 -0.74 -13.82 -4.22
C ARG A 434 -2.14 -14.42 -4.31
N LEU A 435 -2.23 -15.72 -4.59
CA LEU A 435 -3.46 -16.48 -4.66
C LEU A 435 -4.11 -16.68 -3.29
N ASP A 436 -3.45 -16.36 -2.19
CA ASP A 436 -4.05 -16.45 -0.86
C ASP A 436 -4.94 -15.24 -0.53
N ARG A 437 -4.90 -14.17 -1.33
CA ARG A 437 -5.63 -12.92 -1.11
C ARG A 437 -6.51 -12.52 -2.29
N ASN A 438 -7.74 -12.07 -2.03
CA ASN A 438 -8.68 -11.68 -3.10
C ASN A 438 -8.18 -10.54 -3.98
N ASP A 439 -7.46 -9.57 -3.43
CA ASP A 439 -6.84 -8.49 -4.20
C ASP A 439 -5.74 -9.02 -5.12
N GLY A 440 -4.86 -9.87 -4.62
CA GLY A 440 -3.85 -10.53 -5.45
C GLY A 440 -4.45 -11.31 -6.62
N ARG A 441 -5.55 -12.05 -6.39
CA ARG A 441 -6.26 -12.81 -7.43
C ARG A 441 -6.93 -11.92 -8.48
N ALA A 442 -7.68 -10.92 -8.05
CA ALA A 442 -8.43 -10.06 -8.96
C ALA A 442 -7.49 -9.12 -9.75
N ASP A 443 -6.35 -8.73 -9.18
CA ASP A 443 -5.31 -7.93 -9.84
C ASP A 443 -4.59 -8.70 -10.97
N MET A 444 -4.49 -10.04 -10.88
CA MET A 444 -4.00 -10.87 -12.01
C MET A 444 -4.89 -10.70 -13.24
N PHE A 445 -6.21 -10.66 -13.05
CA PHE A 445 -7.14 -10.42 -14.15
C PHE A 445 -7.03 -9.01 -14.71
N VAL A 446 -6.82 -8.01 -13.85
CA VAL A 446 -6.56 -6.63 -14.28
C VAL A 446 -5.32 -6.59 -15.16
N SER A 447 -4.21 -7.18 -14.71
CA SER A 447 -2.94 -7.22 -15.46
C SER A 447 -3.13 -7.89 -16.83
N SER A 448 -3.68 -9.10 -16.85
CA SER A 448 -3.98 -9.85 -18.10
C SER A 448 -4.87 -9.05 -19.06
N PHE A 449 -5.92 -8.42 -18.54
CA PHE A 449 -6.78 -7.58 -19.34
C PHE A 449 -6.02 -6.37 -19.86
N ILE A 450 -5.35 -5.58 -19.04
CA ILE A 450 -4.72 -4.33 -19.47
C ILE A 450 -3.61 -4.57 -20.50
N ASP A 451 -2.78 -5.57 -20.25
CA ASP A 451 -1.64 -5.92 -21.11
C ASP A 451 -2.05 -6.68 -22.37
N GLY A 452 -3.28 -7.20 -22.42
CA GLY A 452 -3.77 -7.96 -23.56
C GLY A 452 -3.20 -9.37 -23.65
N VAL A 453 -2.78 -9.93 -22.52
CA VAL A 453 -2.31 -11.31 -22.39
C VAL A 453 -3.52 -12.24 -22.30
N ASP A 454 -3.55 -13.29 -23.13
CA ASP A 454 -4.59 -14.32 -23.02
C ASP A 454 -4.44 -15.06 -21.68
N TRP A 455 -5.54 -15.23 -20.95
CA TRP A 455 -5.52 -15.86 -19.62
C TRP A 455 -4.90 -17.27 -19.65
N LYS A 456 -5.02 -18.00 -20.75
CA LYS A 456 -4.35 -19.31 -20.88
C LYS A 456 -2.83 -19.20 -20.78
N ASP A 457 -2.26 -18.08 -21.24
CA ASP A 457 -0.84 -17.83 -21.22
C ASP A 457 -0.39 -17.38 -19.83
N GLU A 458 -1.25 -16.71 -19.06
CA GLU A 458 -1.01 -16.44 -17.63
C GLU A 458 -0.94 -17.75 -16.83
N VAL A 459 -1.92 -18.64 -17.03
CA VAL A 459 -1.99 -19.94 -16.34
C VAL A 459 -0.79 -20.82 -16.71
N ALA A 460 -0.34 -20.78 -17.97
CA ALA A 460 0.79 -21.57 -18.44
C ALA A 460 2.17 -20.92 -18.17
N SER A 461 2.24 -19.74 -17.55
CA SER A 461 3.49 -18.98 -17.35
C SER A 461 4.58 -19.77 -16.63
N LEU A 462 4.26 -20.38 -15.48
CA LEU A 462 5.20 -21.21 -14.72
C LEU A 462 5.71 -22.40 -15.55
N ASP A 463 4.82 -23.06 -16.30
CA ASP A 463 5.16 -24.20 -17.15
C ASP A 463 6.08 -23.79 -18.30
N ARG A 464 5.89 -22.60 -18.89
CA ARG A 464 6.78 -22.05 -19.91
C ARG A 464 8.13 -21.68 -19.32
N MET A 465 8.14 -20.90 -18.23
CA MET A 465 9.37 -20.50 -17.54
C MET A 465 10.20 -21.71 -17.09
N SER A 466 9.56 -22.81 -16.65
CA SER A 466 10.27 -24.04 -16.24
C SER A 466 11.05 -24.75 -17.34
N LYS A 467 10.80 -24.40 -18.62
CA LYS A 467 11.48 -24.98 -19.79
C LYS A 467 12.62 -24.10 -20.30
N VAL A 468 12.75 -22.88 -19.79
CA VAL A 468 13.80 -21.95 -20.17
C VAL A 468 15.15 -22.49 -19.73
N THR A 469 16.10 -22.46 -20.65
CA THR A 469 17.48 -22.88 -20.43
C THR A 469 18.38 -21.70 -20.12
N LYS A 470 19.52 -21.98 -19.48
CA LYS A 470 20.57 -20.99 -19.24
C LYS A 470 21.04 -20.30 -20.54
N GLN A 471 21.16 -21.05 -21.63
CA GLN A 471 21.58 -20.49 -22.92
C GLN A 471 20.56 -19.49 -23.47
N GLU A 472 19.25 -19.74 -23.32
CA GLU A 472 18.23 -18.79 -23.77
C GLU A 472 18.29 -17.47 -22.99
N ILE A 473 18.59 -17.50 -21.69
CA ILE A 473 18.83 -16.28 -20.90
C ILE A 473 20.09 -15.54 -21.39
N VAL A 474 21.17 -16.28 -21.66
CA VAL A 474 22.41 -15.70 -22.20
C VAL A 474 22.17 -15.03 -23.56
N ASP A 475 21.46 -15.70 -24.46
CA ASP A 475 21.14 -15.17 -25.78
C ASP A 475 20.21 -13.94 -25.69
N PHE A 476 19.21 -14.00 -24.81
CA PHE A 476 18.33 -12.87 -24.49
C PHE A 476 19.12 -11.68 -23.93
N ALA A 477 20.04 -11.92 -23.01
CA ALA A 477 20.88 -10.88 -22.43
C ALA A 477 21.79 -10.24 -23.49
N ASN A 478 22.41 -11.05 -24.36
CA ASN A 478 23.24 -10.54 -25.46
C ASN A 478 22.44 -9.76 -26.50
N LYS A 479 21.16 -10.07 -26.68
CA LYS A 479 20.25 -9.35 -27.58
C LYS A 479 19.88 -7.96 -27.06
N TYR A 480 19.59 -7.82 -25.76
CA TYR A 480 18.99 -6.59 -25.21
C TYR A 480 19.93 -5.69 -24.42
N PHE A 481 20.93 -6.25 -23.74
CA PHE A 481 21.88 -5.49 -22.93
C PHE A 481 23.13 -5.10 -23.73
N GLY A 482 23.03 -4.00 -24.47
CA GLY A 482 24.15 -3.32 -25.12
C GLY A 482 24.36 -1.90 -24.58
N ASP A 483 25.05 -1.07 -25.36
CA ASP A 483 25.27 0.36 -25.10
C ASP A 483 24.02 1.22 -25.38
N ASN A 484 22.83 0.62 -25.24
CA ASN A 484 21.52 1.18 -25.58
C ASN A 484 20.69 1.55 -24.33
N TYR A 485 21.37 1.98 -23.26
CA TYR A 485 20.74 2.23 -21.96
C TYR A 485 20.56 3.71 -21.62
N ALA A 486 19.61 3.98 -20.72
CA ALA A 486 19.50 5.24 -20.00
C ALA A 486 20.41 5.21 -18.77
N LEU A 487 21.12 6.31 -18.51
CA LEU A 487 21.97 6.49 -17.34
C LEU A 487 21.57 7.76 -16.61
N ILE A 488 21.00 7.62 -15.43
CA ILE A 488 20.47 8.72 -14.63
C ILE A 488 21.34 8.90 -13.39
N TYR A 489 22.03 10.03 -13.30
CA TYR A 489 22.71 10.45 -12.08
C TYR A 489 21.79 11.32 -11.25
N LYS A 490 21.36 10.82 -10.09
CA LYS A 490 20.67 11.64 -9.10
C LYS A 490 21.73 12.23 -8.17
N LYS A 491 21.95 13.54 -8.29
CA LYS A 491 22.88 14.29 -7.44
C LYS A 491 22.16 15.05 -6.33
N GLN A 492 22.88 15.31 -5.25
CA GLN A 492 22.34 16.07 -4.13
C GLN A 492 22.38 17.56 -4.48
N GLY A 493 21.22 18.22 -4.39
CA GLY A 493 21.13 19.65 -4.64
C GLY A 493 19.71 20.13 -4.82
N LYS A 494 19.52 21.44 -4.68
CA LYS A 494 18.23 22.08 -4.98
C LYS A 494 18.05 22.16 -6.50
N ASP A 495 16.94 21.66 -6.99
CA ASP A 495 16.56 21.78 -8.40
C ASP A 495 16.14 23.23 -8.71
N PRO A 496 16.86 23.95 -9.60
CA PRO A 496 16.52 25.33 -9.95
C PRO A 496 15.25 25.45 -10.80
N ASN A 497 14.80 24.34 -11.41
CA ASN A 497 13.62 24.31 -12.27
C ASN A 497 12.33 23.97 -11.50
N GLU A 498 12.44 23.68 -10.21
CA GLU A 498 11.29 23.46 -9.33
C GLU A 498 10.49 24.76 -9.20
N LYS A 499 9.41 24.87 -9.96
CA LYS A 499 8.43 25.95 -9.88
C LYS A 499 7.15 25.35 -9.35
N LYS A 500 6.61 25.85 -8.25
CA LYS A 500 5.30 25.38 -7.78
C LYS A 500 4.18 25.94 -8.65
N ILE A 501 3.09 25.18 -8.74
CA ILE A 501 1.82 25.70 -9.23
C ILE A 501 1.18 26.46 -8.06
N ASP A 502 0.98 27.76 -8.23
CA ASP A 502 0.31 28.60 -7.24
C ASP A 502 -1.16 28.19 -7.10
N LYS A 503 -1.67 28.28 -5.87
CA LYS A 503 -3.07 28.00 -5.58
C LYS A 503 -3.97 29.09 -6.18
N PRO A 504 -5.08 28.71 -6.85
CA PRO A 504 -6.16 29.64 -7.11
C PRO A 504 -6.86 30.07 -5.81
N LYS A 505 -7.28 31.32 -5.68
CA LYS A 505 -8.16 31.72 -4.57
C LYS A 505 -9.53 31.07 -4.76
N ILE A 506 -9.96 30.29 -3.76
CA ILE A 506 -11.21 29.52 -3.78
C ILE A 506 -12.04 29.89 -2.55
N THR A 507 -13.33 30.14 -2.76
CA THR A 507 -14.33 30.30 -1.70
C THR A 507 -14.73 28.92 -1.14
N PRO A 508 -14.70 28.70 0.20
CA PRO A 508 -15.12 27.43 0.79
C PRO A 508 -16.53 27.01 0.34
N ILE A 509 -16.67 25.75 -0.07
CA ILE A 509 -17.91 25.23 -0.64
C ILE A 509 -18.94 24.85 0.43
N VAL A 510 -20.21 24.81 0.04
CA VAL A 510 -21.27 24.28 0.92
C VAL A 510 -21.25 22.77 0.92
N MET A 511 -20.97 22.16 2.08
CA MET A 511 -20.77 20.71 2.20
C MET A 511 -22.05 19.88 2.16
N ASN A 512 -23.22 20.48 2.39
CA ASN A 512 -24.53 19.82 2.33
C ASN A 512 -24.56 18.44 3.05
N ARG A 513 -23.93 18.35 4.22
CA ARG A 513 -23.65 17.07 4.91
C ARG A 513 -24.92 16.28 5.22
N ASP A 514 -25.96 16.99 5.61
CA ASP A 514 -27.27 16.44 5.93
C ASP A 514 -28.19 16.27 4.71
N SER A 515 -27.73 16.62 3.50
CA SER A 515 -28.46 16.34 2.27
C SER A 515 -28.13 14.94 1.76
N SER A 516 -29.10 14.36 1.05
CA SER A 516 -28.95 13.05 0.40
C SER A 516 -29.85 13.02 -0.84
N SER A 517 -29.28 12.57 -1.95
CA SER A 517 -29.98 12.26 -3.18
C SER A 517 -31.08 11.23 -2.97
N ALA A 518 -32.02 11.16 -3.91
CA ALA A 518 -33.00 10.09 -3.93
C ALA A 518 -32.33 8.71 -4.09
N PHE A 519 -31.23 8.65 -4.86
CA PHE A 519 -30.49 7.43 -5.12
C PHE A 519 -29.83 6.87 -3.86
N LEU A 520 -29.14 7.70 -3.05
CA LEU A 520 -28.58 7.26 -1.77
C LEU A 520 -29.67 6.74 -0.82
N LYS A 521 -30.80 7.45 -0.74
CA LYS A 521 -31.94 7.00 0.09
C LYS A 521 -32.50 5.66 -0.39
N GLU A 522 -32.55 5.42 -1.70
CA GLU A 522 -32.98 4.15 -2.26
C GLU A 522 -32.01 3.02 -1.89
N ILE A 523 -30.70 3.25 -2.00
CA ILE A 523 -29.68 2.27 -1.59
C ILE A 523 -29.77 1.97 -0.09
N GLN A 524 -29.92 3.00 0.75
CA GLN A 524 -30.09 2.83 2.20
C GLN A 524 -31.39 2.10 2.58
N ALA A 525 -32.45 2.25 1.78
CA ALA A 525 -33.72 1.57 1.98
C ALA A 525 -33.74 0.15 1.39
N SER A 526 -32.67 -0.29 0.71
CA SER A 526 -32.60 -1.63 0.14
C SER A 526 -32.55 -2.69 1.25
N ASN A 527 -33.43 -3.70 1.13
CA ASN A 527 -33.47 -4.80 2.08
C ASN A 527 -32.53 -5.91 1.64
N VAL A 528 -31.38 -6.01 2.32
CA VAL A 528 -30.38 -7.05 2.11
C VAL A 528 -30.32 -7.95 3.34
N ALA A 529 -30.35 -9.27 3.14
CA ALA A 529 -30.18 -10.21 4.25
C ALA A 529 -28.81 -9.98 4.90
N PRO A 530 -28.74 -9.66 6.21
CA PRO A 530 -27.47 -9.34 6.85
C PRO A 530 -26.58 -10.58 6.95
N ILE A 531 -25.28 -10.37 6.83
CA ILE A 531 -24.27 -11.38 7.18
C ILE A 531 -24.13 -11.37 8.70
N GLU A 532 -24.10 -12.56 9.31
CA GLU A 532 -23.86 -12.68 10.75
C GLU A 532 -22.36 -12.54 11.07
N PRO A 533 -22.00 -11.79 12.13
CA PRO A 533 -20.62 -11.63 12.54
C PRO A 533 -20.04 -12.94 13.07
N VAL A 534 -18.73 -13.12 12.89
CA VAL A 534 -17.99 -14.25 13.48
C VAL A 534 -16.84 -13.68 14.32
N PHE A 535 -16.93 -13.89 15.62
CA PHE A 535 -15.92 -13.50 16.60
C PHE A 535 -15.10 -14.72 17.03
N LEU A 536 -13.83 -14.50 17.34
CA LEU A 536 -12.94 -15.58 17.77
C LEU A 536 -13.33 -16.08 19.17
N ASP A 537 -13.31 -17.39 19.32
CA ASP A 537 -13.23 -18.11 20.58
C ASP A 537 -11.81 -18.67 20.70
N TYR A 538 -10.96 -18.00 21.49
CA TYR A 538 -9.56 -18.39 21.65
C TYR A 538 -9.35 -19.79 22.28
N ASN A 539 -10.40 -20.46 22.76
CA ASN A 539 -10.31 -21.85 23.19
C ASN A 539 -10.61 -22.87 22.09
N LYS A 540 -11.23 -22.42 20.98
CA LYS A 540 -11.60 -23.27 19.83
C LYS A 540 -10.79 -22.96 18.58
N ASP A 541 -10.51 -21.68 18.34
CA ASP A 541 -9.97 -21.22 17.07
C ASP A 541 -8.45 -21.35 16.96
N LEU A 542 -7.77 -21.58 18.09
CA LEU A 542 -6.35 -21.92 18.17
C LEU A 542 -6.15 -23.04 19.20
N GLN A 543 -4.99 -23.71 19.15
CA GLN A 543 -4.57 -24.65 20.17
C GLN A 543 -3.37 -24.10 20.94
N LYS A 544 -3.31 -24.43 22.24
CA LYS A 544 -2.19 -24.10 23.12
C LYS A 544 -1.48 -25.41 23.43
N LEU A 545 -0.25 -25.54 22.97
CA LEU A 545 0.60 -26.71 23.20
C LEU A 545 1.81 -26.31 24.05
N THR A 546 2.61 -27.29 24.42
CA THR A 546 3.86 -27.07 25.14
C THR A 546 4.95 -27.88 24.48
N ALA A 547 6.00 -27.21 24.02
CA ALA A 547 7.20 -27.83 23.47
C ALA A 547 8.20 -28.17 24.60
N LYS A 548 9.37 -28.70 24.23
CA LYS A 548 10.47 -28.95 25.16
C LYS A 548 10.85 -27.66 25.93
N SER A 549 11.46 -27.83 27.10
CA SER A 549 11.85 -26.72 27.98
C SER A 549 10.68 -25.83 28.43
N ASN A 550 9.45 -26.39 28.45
CA ASN A 550 8.19 -25.72 28.82
C ASN A 550 7.82 -24.51 27.95
N ILE A 551 8.28 -24.46 26.70
CA ILE A 551 7.98 -23.37 25.77
C ILE A 551 6.50 -23.41 25.35
N PRO A 552 5.71 -22.34 25.57
CA PRO A 552 4.34 -22.26 25.08
C PRO A 552 4.30 -22.20 23.55
N VAL A 553 3.43 -23.00 22.93
CA VAL A 553 3.20 -22.97 21.48
C VAL A 553 1.75 -22.58 21.20
N LEU A 554 1.54 -21.54 20.40
CA LEU A 554 0.24 -21.19 19.82
C LEU A 554 0.17 -21.78 18.42
N TYR A 555 -0.80 -22.66 18.19
CA TYR A 555 -0.93 -23.44 16.96
C TYR A 555 -2.23 -23.10 16.23
N LYS A 556 -2.12 -22.90 14.90
CA LYS A 556 -3.24 -22.85 13.96
C LYS A 556 -2.93 -23.69 12.72
N GLU A 557 -3.86 -24.52 12.29
CA GLU A 557 -3.70 -25.30 11.06
C GLU A 557 -3.95 -24.43 9.82
N ASN A 558 -3.07 -24.52 8.82
CA ASN A 558 -3.32 -24.05 7.47
C ASN A 558 -3.93 -25.19 6.64
N THR A 559 -5.19 -25.01 6.24
CA THR A 559 -5.93 -25.99 5.41
C THR A 559 -6.08 -25.53 3.95
N SER A 560 -5.49 -24.38 3.59
CA SER A 560 -5.73 -23.72 2.31
C SER A 560 -4.66 -24.03 1.26
N ASN A 561 -3.41 -24.20 1.69
CA ASN A 561 -2.25 -24.41 0.83
C ASN A 561 -1.09 -25.01 1.64
N ASP A 562 0.08 -25.19 1.00
CA ASP A 562 1.26 -25.83 1.60
C ASP A 562 2.23 -24.86 2.31
N LEU A 563 1.81 -23.62 2.56
CA LEU A 563 2.64 -22.61 3.25
C LEU A 563 2.67 -22.82 4.75
N PHE A 564 3.84 -22.67 5.35
CA PHE A 564 4.02 -22.59 6.81
C PHE A 564 4.63 -21.26 7.24
N SER A 565 4.33 -20.88 8.48
CA SER A 565 4.94 -19.78 9.23
C SER A 565 5.26 -20.28 10.65
N LEU A 566 6.53 -20.22 11.03
CA LEU A 566 7.04 -20.56 12.36
C LEU A 566 7.72 -19.32 12.94
N MET A 567 7.30 -18.88 14.12
CA MET A 567 7.84 -17.68 14.74
C MET A 567 8.16 -17.88 16.22
N TYR A 568 9.35 -17.45 16.65
CA TYR A 568 9.72 -17.33 18.06
C TYR A 568 9.54 -15.87 18.48
N VAL A 569 8.79 -15.67 19.56
CA VAL A 569 8.46 -14.35 20.10
C VAL A 569 9.09 -14.22 21.48
N PHE A 570 10.15 -13.42 21.56
CA PHE A 570 10.86 -13.09 22.79
C PHE A 570 10.30 -11.79 23.36
N GLU A 571 9.94 -11.77 24.65
CA GLU A 571 9.48 -10.55 25.37
C GLU A 571 10.68 -9.66 25.77
N MET A 572 11.63 -9.50 24.85
CA MET A 572 12.78 -8.60 24.95
C MET A 572 13.10 -7.98 23.60
N GLY A 573 13.53 -6.73 23.62
CA GLY A 573 13.85 -5.93 22.44
C GLY A 573 15.06 -5.03 22.67
N THR A 574 15.20 -3.98 21.86
CA THR A 574 16.29 -3.00 21.99
C THR A 574 16.26 -2.22 23.30
N ASN A 575 15.13 -2.21 24.01
CA ASN A 575 15.03 -1.65 25.36
C ASN A 575 15.77 -2.52 26.39
N ASN A 576 15.88 -3.84 26.15
CA ASN A 576 16.59 -4.78 27.00
C ASN A 576 18.08 -4.84 26.65
N ASP A 577 18.39 -4.76 25.35
CA ASP A 577 19.75 -4.70 24.84
C ASP A 577 19.82 -3.84 23.57
N LYS A 578 20.37 -2.63 23.70
CA LYS A 578 20.47 -1.68 22.57
C LYS A 578 21.30 -2.18 21.40
N ALA A 579 22.18 -3.17 21.60
CA ALA A 579 23.01 -3.74 20.54
C ALA A 579 22.29 -4.83 19.75
N MET A 580 21.12 -5.31 20.20
CA MET A 580 20.43 -6.44 19.59
C MET A 580 20.01 -6.17 18.13
N GLY A 581 19.58 -4.94 17.82
CA GLY A 581 19.28 -4.54 16.44
C GLY A 581 20.51 -4.68 15.53
N THR A 582 21.67 -4.18 15.98
CA THR A 582 22.93 -4.31 15.24
C THR A 582 23.41 -5.76 15.15
N ALA A 583 23.20 -6.58 16.19
CA ALA A 583 23.57 -7.99 16.15
C ALA A 583 22.83 -8.75 15.04
N PHE A 584 21.51 -8.59 14.94
CA PHE A 584 20.73 -9.27 13.91
C PHE A 584 20.80 -8.61 12.53
N GLU A 585 21.19 -7.33 12.42
CA GLU A 585 21.62 -6.76 11.14
C GLU A 585 22.96 -7.35 10.68
N TYR A 586 23.91 -7.54 11.61
CA TYR A 586 25.20 -8.16 11.34
C TYR A 586 25.10 -9.63 10.95
N MET A 587 24.18 -10.38 11.57
CA MET A 587 23.90 -11.80 11.23
C MET A 587 23.69 -12.03 9.72
N LYS A 588 23.15 -11.04 9.00
CA LYS A 588 22.90 -11.11 7.54
C LYS A 588 24.18 -11.20 6.71
N TYR A 589 25.34 -10.93 7.30
CA TYR A 589 26.65 -10.96 6.64
C TYR A 589 27.55 -12.09 7.18
N LEU A 590 26.99 -13.03 7.95
CA LEU A 590 27.76 -14.09 8.60
C LEU A 590 27.53 -15.45 7.95
N GLY A 591 28.62 -16.22 7.85
CA GLY A 591 28.59 -17.65 7.63
C GLY A 591 28.63 -18.43 8.95
N THR A 592 28.65 -19.75 8.85
CA THR A 592 28.87 -20.68 9.97
C THR A 592 30.26 -21.32 9.86
N SER A 593 30.66 -22.14 10.83
CA SER A 593 31.91 -22.92 10.70
C SER A 593 31.86 -23.94 9.56
N LYS A 594 30.66 -24.24 9.05
CA LYS A 594 30.41 -25.27 8.03
C LYS A 594 30.06 -24.70 6.65
N LYS A 595 29.51 -23.49 6.57
CA LYS A 595 29.00 -22.89 5.34
C LYS A 595 29.33 -21.41 5.27
N SER A 596 29.73 -20.96 4.10
CA SER A 596 29.82 -19.54 3.78
C SER A 596 28.43 -18.89 3.76
N LEU A 597 28.38 -17.56 3.89
CA LEU A 597 27.15 -16.77 3.75
C LEU A 597 26.45 -17.04 2.41
N LYS A 598 27.24 -17.12 1.33
CA LYS A 598 26.74 -17.40 -0.01
C LYS A 598 25.99 -18.74 -0.06
N GLU A 599 26.62 -19.81 0.42
CA GLU A 599 26.00 -21.16 0.45
C GLU A 599 24.72 -21.18 1.29
N ILE A 600 24.70 -20.45 2.42
CA ILE A 600 23.51 -20.34 3.26
C ILE A 600 22.35 -19.66 2.51
N ASN A 601 22.61 -18.53 1.86
CA ASN A 601 21.59 -17.79 1.13
C ASN A 601 21.07 -18.56 -0.10
N GLU A 602 21.97 -19.22 -0.83
CA GLU A 602 21.62 -20.10 -1.95
C GLU A 602 20.79 -21.30 -1.50
N GLU A 603 21.10 -21.91 -0.35
CA GLU A 603 20.32 -23.02 0.20
C GLU A 603 18.91 -22.58 0.60
N PHE A 604 18.75 -21.44 1.29
CA PHE A 604 17.42 -20.91 1.61
C PHE A 604 16.62 -20.59 0.35
N TYR A 605 17.24 -19.96 -0.65
CA TYR A 605 16.59 -19.66 -1.92
C TYR A 605 16.14 -20.95 -2.62
N ARG A 606 17.00 -21.98 -2.67
CA ARG A 606 16.65 -23.29 -3.26
C ARG A 606 15.52 -24.00 -2.52
N LEU A 607 15.46 -23.88 -1.20
CA LEU A 607 14.40 -24.43 -0.37
C LEU A 607 13.07 -23.68 -0.52
N ALA A 608 13.05 -22.53 -1.20
CA ALA A 608 11.91 -21.60 -1.22
C ALA A 608 11.43 -21.32 0.22
N CYS A 609 12.41 -21.08 1.11
CA CYS A 609 12.19 -20.72 2.49
C CYS A 609 13.00 -19.47 2.80
N TYR A 610 12.49 -18.64 3.70
CA TYR A 610 13.21 -17.47 4.14
C TYR A 610 13.03 -17.26 5.64
N PHE A 611 14.03 -16.62 6.25
CA PHE A 611 13.97 -16.22 7.64
C PHE A 611 14.14 -14.71 7.78
N SER A 612 13.65 -14.19 8.90
CA SER A 612 13.86 -12.80 9.30
C SER A 612 13.93 -12.71 10.82
N VAL A 613 14.81 -11.84 11.33
CA VAL A 613 14.85 -11.49 12.75
C VAL A 613 14.64 -10.00 12.89
N PHE A 614 13.59 -9.61 13.61
CA PHE A 614 13.20 -8.22 13.83
C PHE A 614 13.17 -7.90 15.32
N PRO A 615 14.26 -7.35 15.87
CA PRO A 615 14.26 -6.76 17.20
C PRO A 615 13.47 -5.44 17.20
N GLY A 616 12.25 -5.47 17.73
CA GLY A 616 11.52 -4.26 18.11
C GLY A 616 12.01 -3.71 19.44
N SER A 617 11.35 -2.66 19.95
CA SER A 617 11.74 -2.05 21.22
C SER A 617 11.49 -2.96 22.42
N ASP A 618 10.35 -3.65 22.43
CA ASP A 618 9.90 -4.51 23.55
C ASP A 618 9.92 -6.01 23.24
N ARG A 619 9.94 -6.40 21.96
CA ARG A 619 9.85 -7.78 21.50
C ARG A 619 10.81 -8.03 20.36
N THR A 620 11.34 -9.25 20.29
CA THR A 620 12.11 -9.74 19.16
C THR A 620 11.34 -10.87 18.50
N TYR A 621 11.18 -10.76 17.18
CA TYR A 621 10.48 -11.74 16.37
C TYR A 621 11.50 -12.46 15.51
N VAL A 622 11.56 -13.78 15.65
CA VAL A 622 12.42 -14.66 14.88
C VAL A 622 11.51 -15.53 14.02
N MET A 623 11.49 -15.29 12.71
CA MET A 623 10.50 -15.83 11.79
C MET A 623 11.16 -16.72 10.73
N LEU A 624 10.52 -17.85 10.42
CA LEU A 624 10.87 -18.77 9.34
C LEU A 624 9.59 -19.17 8.59
N GLU A 625 9.57 -18.98 7.27
CA GLU A 625 8.40 -19.28 6.43
C GLU A 625 8.82 -19.91 5.10
N GLY A 626 7.86 -20.56 4.42
CA GLY A 626 8.03 -21.12 3.08
C GLY A 626 7.16 -22.35 2.85
N LEU A 627 7.68 -23.29 2.04
CA LEU A 627 6.99 -24.54 1.71
C LEU A 627 7.15 -25.59 2.81
N LYS A 628 6.05 -26.22 3.23
CA LYS A 628 6.02 -27.15 4.38
C LYS A 628 7.03 -28.29 4.27
N GLU A 629 7.23 -28.85 3.08
CA GLU A 629 8.12 -29.99 2.83
C GLU A 629 9.59 -29.66 3.13
N ASN A 630 9.94 -28.38 3.08
CA ASN A 630 11.28 -27.88 3.32
C ASN A 630 11.47 -27.34 4.75
N MET A 631 10.41 -27.23 5.55
CA MET A 631 10.47 -26.68 6.91
C MET A 631 11.55 -27.34 7.79
N PRO A 632 11.66 -28.69 7.88
CA PRO A 632 12.70 -29.30 8.71
C PRO A 632 14.13 -28.92 8.29
N LYS A 633 14.40 -28.86 6.98
CA LYS A 633 15.72 -28.48 6.44
C LYS A 633 16.01 -27.00 6.67
N ALA A 634 15.01 -26.14 6.42
CA ALA A 634 15.12 -24.71 6.63
C ALA A 634 15.34 -24.37 8.12
N MET A 635 14.66 -25.08 9.02
CA MET A 635 14.83 -24.94 10.46
C MET A 635 16.21 -25.41 10.92
N ALA A 636 16.69 -26.56 10.43
CA ALA A 636 18.05 -27.03 10.73
C ALA A 636 19.12 -26.02 10.28
N LEU A 637 18.98 -25.45 9.08
CA LEU A 637 19.89 -24.44 8.56
C LEU A 637 19.83 -23.14 9.37
N PHE A 638 18.63 -22.68 9.72
CA PHE A 638 18.47 -21.45 10.49
C PHE A 638 19.01 -21.59 11.93
N GLU A 639 18.77 -22.72 12.56
CA GLU A 639 19.30 -23.05 13.89
C GLU A 639 20.83 -23.22 13.88
N GLU A 640 21.43 -23.68 12.78
CA GLU A 640 22.88 -23.64 12.59
C GLU A 640 23.42 -22.21 12.61
N ILE A 641 22.73 -21.26 11.96
CA ILE A 641 23.13 -19.83 11.98
C ILE A 641 23.02 -19.28 13.40
N LEU A 642 21.89 -19.53 14.07
CA LEU A 642 21.69 -19.05 15.43
C LEU A 642 22.74 -19.62 16.39
N ALA A 643 23.19 -20.87 16.22
CA ALA A 643 24.13 -21.51 17.13
C ALA A 643 25.62 -21.33 16.77
N ASP A 644 25.95 -21.12 15.49
CA ASP A 644 27.32 -21.25 14.98
C ASP A 644 27.72 -20.12 14.01
N ALA A 645 26.99 -19.00 13.97
CA ALA A 645 27.43 -17.80 13.25
C ALA A 645 28.87 -17.42 13.64
N GLN A 646 29.74 -17.19 12.66
CA GLN A 646 31.16 -16.90 12.87
C GLN A 646 31.45 -15.41 12.73
N VAL A 647 32.40 -14.90 13.52
CA VAL A 647 32.84 -13.50 13.43
C VAL A 647 33.48 -13.22 12.08
N ASN A 648 33.01 -12.18 11.40
CA ASN A 648 33.66 -11.55 10.25
C ASN A 648 33.92 -10.06 10.53
N LYS A 649 35.13 -9.74 11.00
CA LYS A 649 35.49 -8.37 11.39
C LYS A 649 35.35 -7.38 10.23
N GLU A 650 35.72 -7.76 9.01
CA GLU A 650 35.62 -6.88 7.84
C GLU A 650 34.16 -6.54 7.52
N ALA A 651 33.27 -7.54 7.56
CA ALA A 651 31.84 -7.32 7.36
C ALA A 651 31.26 -6.41 8.46
N TYR A 652 31.73 -6.55 9.70
CA TYR A 652 31.33 -5.64 10.77
C TYR A 652 31.80 -4.20 10.56
N ASP A 653 33.09 -4.02 10.22
CA ASP A 653 33.66 -2.70 9.97
C ASP A 653 32.90 -1.99 8.84
N ASN A 654 32.55 -2.73 7.77
CA ASN A 654 31.68 -2.25 6.70
C ASN A 654 30.27 -1.90 7.19
N LEU A 655 29.63 -2.78 7.97
CA LEU A 655 28.28 -2.55 8.50
C LEU A 655 28.23 -1.30 9.39
N ALA A 656 29.24 -1.11 10.25
CA ALA A 656 29.34 0.09 11.08
C ALA A 656 29.40 1.35 10.21
N GLY A 657 30.21 1.33 9.14
CA GLY A 657 30.25 2.40 8.14
C GLY A 657 28.91 2.63 7.43
N ASP A 658 28.23 1.56 7.01
CA ASP A 658 26.94 1.61 6.33
C ASP A 658 25.84 2.16 7.26
N ILE A 659 25.83 1.77 8.54
CA ILE A 659 24.92 2.33 9.55
C ILE A 659 25.15 3.83 9.66
N LEU A 660 26.40 4.29 9.82
CA LEU A 660 26.71 5.71 9.92
C LEU A 660 26.29 6.49 8.67
N LYS A 661 26.49 5.92 7.48
CA LYS A 661 26.03 6.52 6.23
C LYS A 661 24.51 6.60 6.15
N LYS A 662 23.79 5.51 6.45
CA LYS A 662 22.32 5.47 6.49
C LYS A 662 21.75 6.48 7.49
N ARG A 663 22.43 6.67 8.63
CA ARG A 663 22.09 7.69 9.65
C ARG A 663 22.20 9.11 9.10
N SER A 664 23.25 9.41 8.34
CA SER A 664 23.37 10.69 7.65
C SER A 664 22.28 10.86 6.58
N ASP A 665 21.99 9.81 5.81
CA ASP A 665 20.97 9.87 4.75
C ASP A 665 19.55 10.03 5.32
N ALA A 666 19.26 9.41 6.46
CA ALA A 666 17.96 9.54 7.13
C ALA A 666 17.66 10.99 7.54
N LYS A 667 18.69 11.78 7.88
CA LYS A 667 18.56 13.21 8.19
C LYS A 667 18.16 14.04 6.96
N LEU A 668 18.40 13.54 5.75
CA LEU A 668 17.98 14.17 4.49
C LEU A 668 16.55 13.82 4.08
N ASN A 669 15.86 12.92 4.79
CA ASN A 669 14.52 12.49 4.43
C ASN A 669 13.45 13.15 5.33
N GLN A 670 12.49 13.85 4.71
CA GLN A 670 11.46 14.61 5.43
C GLN A 670 10.60 13.73 6.33
N GLY A 671 10.14 12.59 5.79
CA GLY A 671 9.29 11.65 6.53
C GLY A 671 9.99 11.05 7.75
N GLN A 672 11.27 10.71 7.63
CA GLN A 672 12.08 10.21 8.75
C GLN A 672 12.28 11.28 9.83
N ASN A 673 12.59 12.52 9.46
CA ASN A 673 12.70 13.64 10.41
C ASN A 673 11.38 13.86 11.14
N PHE A 674 10.25 13.85 10.43
CA PHE A 674 8.94 14.04 11.03
C PHE A 674 8.59 12.89 11.98
N ASN A 675 8.85 11.64 11.59
CA ASN A 675 8.65 10.50 12.48
C ASN A 675 9.44 10.66 13.80
N LYS A 676 10.71 11.07 13.72
CA LYS A 676 11.54 11.34 14.90
C LYS A 676 11.01 12.48 15.76
N LEU A 677 10.50 13.55 15.14
CA LEU A 677 9.82 14.64 15.86
C LEU A 677 8.59 14.14 16.64
N ILE A 678 7.78 13.26 16.05
CA ILE A 678 6.64 12.63 16.75
C ILE A 678 7.10 11.72 17.89
N GLN A 679 8.15 10.91 17.68
CA GLN A 679 8.69 10.07 18.75
C GLN A 679 9.22 10.92 19.91
N TYR A 680 9.90 12.03 19.63
CA TYR A 680 10.33 12.98 20.65
C TYR A 680 9.13 13.58 21.40
N ALA A 681 8.04 13.91 20.73
CA ALA A 681 6.84 14.42 21.38
C ALA A 681 6.18 13.39 22.31
N ILE A 682 6.15 12.11 21.89
CA ILE A 682 5.53 11.02 22.66
C ILE A 682 6.42 10.60 23.84
N TRP A 683 7.73 10.45 23.65
CA TRP A 683 8.62 9.82 24.62
C TRP A 683 9.57 10.81 25.32
N GLY A 684 9.80 11.98 24.73
CA GLY A 684 10.81 12.94 25.17
C GLY A 684 12.21 12.63 24.61
N PRO A 685 13.27 13.30 25.13
CA PRO A 685 14.64 13.18 24.61
C PRO A 685 15.25 11.78 24.80
N LYS A 686 14.80 11.04 25.83
CA LYS A 686 15.19 9.64 26.05
C LYS A 686 14.03 8.76 25.63
N SER A 687 14.21 7.98 24.57
CA SER A 687 13.14 7.20 23.95
C SER A 687 13.65 5.85 23.45
N PRO A 688 12.74 4.90 23.14
CA PRO A 688 13.12 3.70 22.41
C PRO A 688 13.82 4.02 21.07
N SER A 689 13.44 5.15 20.44
CA SER A 689 13.94 5.56 19.13
C SER A 689 15.35 6.18 19.14
N THR A 690 15.81 6.62 20.32
CA THR A 690 17.16 7.16 20.58
C THR A 690 18.05 6.17 21.33
N THR A 691 17.51 4.99 21.70
CA THR A 691 18.23 3.90 22.34
C THR A 691 18.94 3.05 21.29
N VAL A 692 20.00 3.62 20.73
CA VAL A 692 20.83 3.02 19.69
C VAL A 692 22.30 3.08 20.07
N LEU A 693 23.15 2.27 19.44
CA LEU A 693 24.60 2.38 19.60
C LEU A 693 25.09 3.75 19.10
N THR A 694 25.92 4.42 19.89
CA THR A 694 26.58 5.67 19.48
C THR A 694 27.62 5.41 18.38
N THR A 695 28.10 6.47 17.73
CA THR A 695 29.19 6.36 16.74
C THR A 695 30.44 5.70 17.33
N ALA A 696 30.84 6.11 18.55
CA ALA A 696 31.99 5.52 19.22
C ALA A 696 31.77 4.04 19.55
N GLU A 697 30.56 3.68 20.02
CA GLU A 697 30.22 2.28 20.32
C GLU A 697 30.21 1.41 19.06
N LEU A 698 29.70 1.91 17.93
CA LEU A 698 29.76 1.18 16.65
C LEU A 698 31.20 0.99 16.18
N GLN A 699 32.04 2.02 16.27
CA GLN A 699 33.42 1.96 15.79
C GLN A 699 34.34 1.12 16.68
N GLN A 700 34.03 1.00 17.98
CA GLN A 700 34.85 0.27 18.95
C GLN A 700 34.28 -1.09 19.34
N MET A 701 33.11 -1.47 18.80
CA MET A 701 32.45 -2.74 19.10
C MET A 701 33.37 -3.92 18.76
N ASN A 702 33.47 -4.86 19.69
CA ASN A 702 34.02 -6.18 19.40
C ASN A 702 32.93 -7.03 18.72
N PRO A 703 33.08 -7.43 17.44
CA PRO A 703 32.04 -8.18 16.72
C PRO A 703 31.68 -9.51 17.38
N GLN A 704 32.58 -10.10 18.18
CA GLN A 704 32.29 -11.30 18.96
C GLN A 704 31.12 -11.09 19.93
N GLU A 705 30.99 -9.89 20.52
CA GLU A 705 29.90 -9.61 21.44
C GLU A 705 28.53 -9.61 20.76
N LEU A 706 28.48 -9.30 19.46
CA LEU A 706 27.25 -9.36 18.66
C LEU A 706 26.92 -10.80 18.29
N VAL A 707 27.93 -11.59 17.92
CA VAL A 707 27.78 -13.03 17.67
C VAL A 707 27.30 -13.76 18.92
N ASP A 708 27.86 -13.45 20.09
CA ASP A 708 27.44 -14.02 21.37
C ASP A 708 25.96 -13.75 21.67
N ARG A 709 25.41 -12.61 21.23
CA ARG A 709 23.99 -12.29 21.38
C ARG A 709 23.11 -13.15 20.47
N ILE A 710 23.55 -13.36 19.22
CA ILE A 710 22.90 -14.27 18.28
C ILE A 710 22.86 -15.68 18.88
N HIS A 711 24.00 -16.18 19.36
CA HIS A 711 24.12 -17.52 19.98
C HIS A 711 23.26 -17.70 21.23
N LYS A 712 23.03 -16.63 21.99
CA LYS A 712 22.28 -16.68 23.25
C LYS A 712 20.78 -16.52 23.08
N ILE A 713 20.26 -16.09 21.92
CA ILE A 713 18.85 -15.70 21.82
C ILE A 713 17.88 -16.83 22.24
N ASN A 714 18.14 -18.05 21.79
CA ASN A 714 17.33 -19.23 22.11
C ASN A 714 17.46 -19.69 23.57
N SER A 715 18.37 -19.11 24.37
CA SER A 715 18.49 -19.42 25.80
C SER A 715 17.45 -18.71 26.67
N PHE A 716 16.75 -17.71 26.13
CA PHE A 716 15.75 -16.92 26.87
C PHE A 716 14.34 -17.48 26.73
N GLU A 717 13.50 -17.21 27.74
CA GLU A 717 12.07 -17.47 27.71
C GLU A 717 11.40 -16.81 26.50
N HIS A 718 10.60 -17.60 25.76
CA HIS A 718 9.90 -17.15 24.56
C HIS A 718 8.66 -18.01 24.29
N LYS A 719 7.86 -17.58 23.32
CA LYS A 719 6.69 -18.30 22.81
C LYS A 719 6.95 -18.72 21.35
N ILE A 720 6.33 -19.81 20.92
CA ILE A 720 6.34 -20.24 19.51
C ILE A 720 4.94 -20.03 18.92
N LEU A 721 4.85 -19.38 17.78
CA LEU A 721 3.64 -19.30 16.96
C LEU A 721 3.85 -20.16 15.72
N TYR A 722 2.91 -21.06 15.45
CA TYR A 722 2.92 -21.90 14.27
C TYR A 722 1.60 -21.81 13.53
N TYR A 723 1.68 -21.42 12.25
CA TYR A 723 0.60 -21.50 11.29
C TYR A 723 1.06 -22.30 10.08
N GLY A 724 0.49 -23.48 9.83
CA GLY A 724 0.90 -24.31 8.71
C GLY A 724 0.18 -25.64 8.64
N PRO A 725 0.46 -26.48 7.63
CA PRO A 725 -0.33 -27.68 7.34
C PRO A 725 0.01 -28.87 8.24
N GLU A 726 1.20 -28.87 8.85
CA GLU A 726 1.60 -29.92 9.81
C GLU A 726 0.68 -30.01 11.01
N LYS A 727 0.40 -31.24 11.46
CA LYS A 727 -0.45 -31.51 12.62
C LYS A 727 0.28 -31.23 13.94
N PRO A 728 -0.44 -31.02 15.07
CA PRO A 728 0.16 -30.61 16.33
C PRO A 728 1.35 -31.47 16.79
N GLN A 729 1.23 -32.80 16.74
CA GLN A 729 2.33 -33.69 17.17
C GLN A 729 3.54 -33.61 16.24
N ALA A 730 3.33 -33.52 14.92
CA ALA A 730 4.42 -33.38 13.97
C ALA A 730 5.19 -32.06 14.18
N VAL A 731 4.47 -30.96 14.45
CA VAL A 731 5.09 -29.67 14.81
C VAL A 731 5.94 -29.81 16.08
N LEU A 732 5.41 -30.44 17.12
CA LEU A 732 6.16 -30.66 18.36
C LEU A 732 7.40 -31.55 18.15
N ASP A 733 7.30 -32.58 17.32
CA ASP A 733 8.42 -33.47 16.99
C ASP A 733 9.51 -32.73 16.21
N ILE A 734 9.12 -31.91 15.22
CA ILE A 734 10.05 -31.06 14.46
C ILE A 734 10.73 -30.04 15.39
N ILE A 735 9.97 -29.33 16.23
CA ILE A 735 10.53 -28.40 17.23
C ILE A 735 11.48 -29.13 18.18
N LYS A 736 11.09 -30.31 18.68
CA LYS A 736 11.92 -31.12 19.58
C LYS A 736 13.24 -31.49 18.91
N GLN A 737 13.21 -31.85 17.63
CA GLN A 737 14.38 -32.27 16.88
C GLN A 737 15.31 -31.11 16.52
N TYR A 738 14.78 -29.97 16.07
CA TYR A 738 15.59 -28.93 15.43
C TYR A 738 15.76 -27.65 16.25
N HIS A 739 14.84 -27.29 17.15
CA HIS A 739 14.94 -26.02 17.90
C HIS A 739 15.97 -26.15 19.02
N ASN A 740 17.11 -25.47 18.94
CA ASN A 740 18.19 -25.67 19.91
C ASN A 740 18.02 -24.74 21.13
N VAL A 741 17.59 -25.33 22.24
CA VAL A 741 17.36 -24.65 23.53
C VAL A 741 17.94 -25.44 24.69
N PRO A 742 18.37 -24.80 25.80
CA PRO A 742 18.72 -25.49 27.03
C PRO A 742 17.49 -26.14 27.69
N ASP A 743 17.70 -27.12 28.58
CA ASP A 743 16.62 -27.77 29.34
C ASP A 743 15.79 -26.77 30.16
N GLN A 744 16.44 -25.71 30.65
CA GLN A 744 15.82 -24.61 31.38
C GLN A 744 16.20 -23.27 30.72
N LEU A 745 15.19 -22.52 30.32
CA LEU A 745 15.34 -21.18 29.77
C LEU A 745 15.63 -20.15 30.86
N GLN A 746 16.37 -19.12 30.47
CA GLN A 746 16.65 -17.96 31.31
C GLN A 746 15.51 -16.94 31.19
N PRO A 747 15.12 -16.25 32.28
CA PRO A 747 14.22 -15.12 32.16
C PRO A 747 14.84 -14.05 31.26
N VAL A 748 13.99 -13.32 30.54
CA VAL A 748 14.45 -12.19 29.72
C VAL A 748 15.14 -11.12 30.60
N PRO A 749 16.21 -10.46 30.12
CA PRO A 749 16.89 -9.42 30.89
C PRO A 749 15.97 -8.24 31.19
N VAL A 750 16.16 -7.57 32.32
CA VAL A 750 15.42 -6.33 32.64
C VAL A 750 15.85 -5.22 31.68
N GLY A 751 14.89 -4.64 30.96
CA GLY A 751 15.14 -3.53 30.04
C GLY A 751 14.85 -2.15 30.65
N ILE A 752 15.22 -1.12 29.88
CA ILE A 752 14.90 0.28 30.19
C ILE A 752 13.41 0.50 29.95
N GLU A 753 12.69 0.98 30.97
CA GLU A 753 11.31 1.38 30.83
C GLU A 753 11.19 2.86 30.45
N PHE A 754 10.82 3.12 29.20
CA PHE A 754 10.52 4.47 28.73
C PHE A 754 9.08 4.85 29.08
N GLN A 755 8.91 6.07 29.58
CA GLN A 755 7.59 6.63 29.89
C GLN A 755 7.17 7.61 28.80
N GLN A 756 5.92 7.52 28.38
CA GLN A 756 5.35 8.51 27.47
C GLN A 756 5.10 9.81 28.23
N GLN A 757 5.40 10.94 27.60
CA GLN A 757 5.30 12.27 28.20
C GLN A 757 3.84 12.68 28.31
N GLU A 758 3.42 13.07 29.51
CA GLU A 758 2.15 13.77 29.70
C GLU A 758 2.23 15.18 29.11
N THR A 759 1.08 15.73 28.72
CA THR A 759 0.98 17.02 28.06
C THR A 759 0.19 18.00 28.93
N PRO A 760 0.75 18.55 30.03
CA PRO A 760 0.00 19.39 30.97
C PRO A 760 -0.25 20.82 30.47
N ALA A 761 0.46 21.26 29.43
CA ALA A 761 0.36 22.59 28.85
C ALA A 761 0.65 22.53 27.35
N ASN A 762 0.16 23.54 26.62
CA ASN A 762 0.47 23.68 25.21
C ASN A 762 1.93 24.09 25.01
N LYS A 763 2.60 23.45 24.04
CA LYS A 763 3.93 23.83 23.56
C LYS A 763 4.09 23.47 22.09
N VAL A 764 5.05 24.11 21.43
CA VAL A 764 5.41 23.80 20.04
C VAL A 764 6.80 23.19 20.01
N LEU A 765 6.95 22.04 19.36
CA LEU A 765 8.23 21.48 18.93
C LEU A 765 8.40 21.80 17.44
N PHE A 766 9.39 22.61 17.13
CA PHE A 766 9.74 22.98 15.76
C PHE A 766 11.05 22.31 15.36
N ALA A 767 11.09 21.67 14.20
CA ALA A 767 12.30 21.18 13.59
C ALA A 767 12.47 21.79 12.19
N GLN A 768 13.64 22.39 11.93
CA GLN A 768 13.98 22.92 10.62
C GLN A 768 14.07 21.79 9.60
N TYR A 769 13.43 21.98 8.45
CA TYR A 769 13.64 21.15 7.28
C TYR A 769 13.34 21.95 6.02
N ASP A 770 14.24 21.92 5.04
CA ASP A 770 14.12 22.70 3.81
C ASP A 770 13.09 22.08 2.85
N ALA A 771 11.81 22.20 3.21
CA ALA A 771 10.67 21.77 2.42
C ALA A 771 9.65 22.89 2.24
N LYS A 772 8.98 22.84 1.10
CA LYS A 772 7.92 23.78 0.73
C LYS A 772 6.53 23.34 1.20
N GLN A 773 6.46 22.26 1.97
CA GLN A 773 5.29 21.77 2.68
C GLN A 773 5.71 21.46 4.11
N ILE A 774 4.85 21.80 5.06
CA ILE A 774 4.99 21.38 6.44
C ILE A 774 4.43 19.98 6.64
N TYR A 775 5.06 19.24 7.54
CA TYR A 775 4.42 18.11 8.20
C TYR A 775 4.04 18.55 9.60
N TYR A 776 2.78 18.32 9.99
CA TYR A 776 2.24 18.74 11.28
C TYR A 776 1.47 17.62 11.99
N SER A 777 1.58 17.61 13.32
CA SER A 777 0.81 16.76 14.22
C SER A 777 0.67 17.43 15.57
N ALA A 778 -0.49 17.34 16.20
CA ALA A 778 -0.67 17.66 17.61
C ALA A 778 -0.73 16.36 18.41
N VAL A 779 0.07 16.25 19.47
CA VAL A 779 0.14 15.07 20.35
C VAL A 779 -0.33 15.45 21.76
N SER A 780 -1.24 14.68 22.34
CA SER A 780 -1.75 14.91 23.70
C SER A 780 -1.90 13.61 24.48
N ASN A 781 -1.33 13.58 25.68
CA ASN A 781 -1.41 12.46 26.61
C ASN A 781 -1.77 13.01 28.01
N ARG A 782 -2.86 12.53 28.63
CA ARG A 782 -3.26 12.94 29.99
C ARG A 782 -3.04 11.83 31.03
N GLY A 783 -2.26 10.80 30.68
CA GLY A 783 -1.87 9.70 31.57
C GLY A 783 -2.92 8.60 31.75
N GLU A 784 -4.07 8.66 31.06
CA GLU A 784 -5.13 7.67 31.23
C GLU A 784 -4.70 6.31 30.69
N LYS A 785 -4.89 5.26 31.49
CA LYS A 785 -4.53 3.89 31.15
C LYS A 785 -5.65 3.18 30.40
N PHE A 786 -5.29 2.09 29.73
CA PHE A 786 -6.24 1.23 29.03
C PHE A 786 -7.44 0.90 29.91
N ASP A 787 -8.64 1.05 29.33
CA ASP A 787 -9.91 0.75 29.97
C ASP A 787 -10.81 0.08 28.91
N PRO A 788 -11.11 -1.23 29.04
CA PRO A 788 -11.94 -1.93 28.07
C PRO A 788 -13.36 -1.34 27.97
N ALA A 789 -13.88 -0.73 29.05
CA ALA A 789 -15.26 -0.25 29.08
C ALA A 789 -15.52 0.88 28.07
N ILE A 790 -14.50 1.67 27.76
CA ILE A 790 -14.61 2.79 26.81
C ILE A 790 -14.30 2.41 25.37
N GLN A 791 -13.70 1.25 25.12
CA GLN A 791 -13.20 0.87 23.80
C GLN A 791 -14.29 0.92 22.71
N PRO A 792 -15.52 0.45 22.97
CA PRO A 792 -16.58 0.54 21.98
C PRO A 792 -16.91 1.98 21.58
N THR A 793 -17.06 2.88 22.55
CA THR A 793 -17.38 4.29 22.31
C THR A 793 -16.21 5.04 21.67
N LEU A 794 -14.97 4.72 22.04
CA LEU A 794 -13.75 5.25 21.42
C LEU A 794 -13.71 4.88 19.93
N ASN A 795 -13.96 3.61 19.59
CA ASN A 795 -13.94 3.15 18.20
C ASN A 795 -15.02 3.84 17.37
N MET A 796 -16.24 3.99 17.91
CA MET A 796 -17.31 4.72 17.23
C MET A 796 -17.00 6.22 17.09
N TYR A 797 -16.39 6.85 18.11
CA TYR A 797 -15.91 8.23 18.00
C TYR A 797 -14.87 8.38 16.89
N ASN A 798 -13.88 7.49 16.82
CA ASN A 798 -12.86 7.54 15.78
C ASN A 798 -13.48 7.29 14.39
N GLU A 799 -14.42 6.35 14.24
CA GLU A 799 -15.13 6.10 12.98
C GLU A 799 -15.88 7.35 12.49
N TYR A 800 -16.61 8.02 13.37
CA TYR A 800 -17.37 9.24 13.02
C TYR A 800 -16.46 10.45 12.78
N PHE A 801 -15.47 10.66 13.65
CA PHE A 801 -14.73 11.91 13.72
C PHE A 801 -13.46 11.94 12.87
N GLY A 802 -12.66 10.86 12.91
CA GLY A 802 -11.32 10.83 12.31
C GLY A 802 -11.07 9.76 11.24
N GLY A 803 -11.93 8.75 11.11
CA GLY A 803 -11.73 7.57 10.29
C GLY A 803 -12.16 7.71 8.83
N GLY A 804 -11.19 7.69 7.91
CA GLY A 804 -11.45 7.62 6.46
C GLY A 804 -12.00 8.90 5.84
N MET A 805 -12.45 8.81 4.59
CA MET A 805 -12.86 9.99 3.79
C MET A 805 -14.23 10.57 4.21
N ASN A 806 -15.06 9.76 4.88
CA ASN A 806 -16.37 10.18 5.37
C ASN A 806 -16.34 10.82 6.76
N ALA A 807 -15.22 10.73 7.48
CA ALA A 807 -15.10 11.31 8.79
C ALA A 807 -15.12 12.85 8.76
N ILE A 808 -15.58 13.43 9.87
CA ILE A 808 -15.72 14.89 10.01
C ILE A 808 -14.42 15.63 9.72
N VAL A 809 -13.29 15.17 10.28
CA VAL A 809 -11.98 15.80 10.07
C VAL A 809 -11.59 15.82 8.60
N PHE A 810 -11.74 14.71 7.88
CA PHE A 810 -11.39 14.65 6.47
C PHE A 810 -12.25 15.61 5.64
N GLN A 811 -13.58 15.59 5.87
CA GLN A 811 -14.51 16.46 5.15
C GLN A 811 -14.26 17.95 5.42
N GLU A 812 -13.93 18.33 6.66
CA GLU A 812 -13.65 19.73 7.00
C GLU A 812 -12.29 20.20 6.47
N MET A 813 -11.26 19.36 6.58
CA MET A 813 -9.90 19.74 6.22
C MET A 813 -9.66 19.68 4.71
N ARG A 814 -10.12 18.62 4.03
CA ARG A 814 -9.91 18.43 2.58
C ARG A 814 -11.02 19.06 1.76
N GLU A 815 -12.24 18.54 1.86
CA GLU A 815 -13.31 18.87 0.90
C GLU A 815 -13.84 20.31 1.06
N SER A 816 -14.04 20.74 2.30
CA SER A 816 -14.62 22.06 2.59
C SER A 816 -13.62 23.20 2.38
N ARG A 817 -12.39 23.02 2.88
CA ARG A 817 -11.40 24.10 3.03
C ARG A 817 -10.16 23.95 2.13
N GLY A 818 -9.94 22.82 1.47
CA GLY A 818 -8.75 22.58 0.63
C GLY A 818 -7.42 22.67 1.39
N LEU A 819 -7.43 22.39 2.70
CA LEU A 819 -6.25 22.61 3.55
C LEU A 819 -5.21 21.50 3.41
N ALA A 820 -5.57 20.29 2.99
CA ALA A 820 -4.61 19.22 2.73
C ALA A 820 -5.17 18.11 1.85
N TYR A 821 -4.27 17.32 1.28
CA TYR A 821 -4.59 16.08 0.59
C TYR A 821 -5.16 15.01 1.54
N SER A 822 -4.61 14.92 2.75
CA SER A 822 -5.05 13.99 3.79
C SER A 822 -4.91 14.61 5.18
N ALA A 823 -5.86 14.29 6.05
CA ALA A 823 -5.91 14.77 7.43
C ALA A 823 -6.61 13.73 8.32
N GLY A 824 -6.25 13.67 9.61
CA GLY A 824 -6.92 12.79 10.57
C GLY A 824 -6.67 13.20 12.01
N ALA A 825 -7.56 12.78 12.92
CA ALA A 825 -7.44 12.99 14.36
C ALA A 825 -8.03 11.80 15.13
N PHE A 826 -7.26 11.22 16.05
CA PHE A 826 -7.61 9.95 16.69
C PHE A 826 -7.24 9.95 18.16
N LEU A 827 -8.09 9.33 18.99
CA LEU A 827 -7.65 8.80 20.28
C LEU A 827 -7.12 7.37 20.05
N ILE A 828 -5.84 7.15 20.33
CA ILE A 828 -5.15 5.90 20.01
C ILE A 828 -5.18 4.99 21.24
N THR A 829 -5.73 3.79 21.06
CA THR A 829 -5.69 2.70 22.06
C THR A 829 -4.23 2.27 22.28
N PRO A 830 -3.74 2.18 23.53
CA PRO A 830 -2.40 1.71 23.81
C PRO A 830 -2.23 0.25 23.38
N SER A 831 -1.01 -0.13 23.01
CA SER A 831 -0.68 -1.51 22.63
C SER A 831 -0.46 -2.44 23.84
N LYS A 832 -0.25 -1.90 25.04
CA LYS A 832 -0.01 -2.64 26.29
C LYS A 832 -0.58 -1.86 27.47
N LEU A 833 -0.95 -2.57 28.55
CA LEU A 833 -1.49 -1.97 29.79
C LEU A 833 -0.64 -0.86 30.41
N LYS A 834 0.70 -0.93 30.27
CA LYS A 834 1.61 0.10 30.82
C LYS A 834 1.48 1.45 30.13
N TYR A 835 1.08 1.48 28.85
CA TYR A 835 1.02 2.71 28.07
C TYR A 835 -0.33 3.43 28.20
N PRO A 836 -0.31 4.78 28.22
CA PRO A 836 -1.55 5.56 28.24
C PRO A 836 -2.18 5.69 26.85
N TYR A 837 -3.41 6.18 26.82
CA TYR A 837 -4.02 6.67 25.58
C TYR A 837 -3.29 7.94 25.09
N VAL A 838 -3.11 8.03 23.77
CA VAL A 838 -2.53 9.22 23.13
C VAL A 838 -3.50 9.74 22.09
N TYR A 839 -3.87 11.03 22.18
CA TYR A 839 -4.59 11.70 21.12
C TYR A 839 -3.60 12.31 20.13
N ARG A 840 -3.82 12.08 18.84
CA ARG A 840 -2.91 12.53 17.78
C ARG A 840 -3.66 13.02 16.57
N THR A 841 -3.20 14.14 16.01
CA THR A 841 -3.61 14.62 14.67
C THR A 841 -2.52 14.40 13.64
N PHE A 842 -2.84 14.48 12.36
CA PHE A 842 -1.83 14.59 11.31
C PHE A 842 -2.38 15.41 10.14
N ILE A 843 -1.49 16.20 9.53
CA ILE A 843 -1.70 16.83 8.23
C ILE A 843 -0.35 17.09 7.56
N ALA A 844 -0.33 17.04 6.23
CA ALA A 844 0.73 17.62 5.43
C ALA A 844 0.10 18.73 4.56
N THR A 845 0.68 19.92 4.58
CA THR A 845 0.12 21.07 3.86
C THR A 845 1.21 22.07 3.48
N GLN A 846 0.87 23.03 2.61
CA GLN A 846 1.78 24.10 2.20
C GLN A 846 2.12 25.02 3.39
N ASN A 847 3.31 25.62 3.35
CA ASN A 847 3.86 26.42 4.45
C ASN A 847 2.96 27.61 4.82
N ASP A 848 2.34 28.25 3.83
CA ASP A 848 1.42 29.39 3.98
C ASP A 848 0.06 29.00 4.60
N LYS A 849 -0.34 27.73 4.51
CA LYS A 849 -1.59 27.19 5.09
C LYS A 849 -1.47 26.74 6.54
N MET A 850 -0.26 26.75 7.11
CA MET A 850 0.01 26.17 8.44
C MET A 850 -0.96 26.67 9.50
N ILE A 851 -1.08 27.99 9.66
CA ILE A 851 -1.88 28.57 10.75
C ILE A 851 -3.37 28.31 10.54
N ASP A 852 -3.85 28.34 9.29
CA ASP A 852 -5.26 28.06 8.99
C ASP A 852 -5.61 26.59 9.24
N ALA A 853 -4.71 25.67 8.88
CA ALA A 853 -4.84 24.25 9.19
C ALA A 853 -4.85 23.99 10.71
N MET A 854 -3.96 24.63 11.46
CA MET A 854 -3.91 24.48 12.92
C MET A 854 -5.17 25.05 13.58
N LYS A 855 -5.65 26.23 13.17
CA LYS A 855 -6.92 26.81 13.66
C LYS A 855 -8.10 25.91 13.35
N ALA A 856 -8.16 25.36 12.14
CA ALA A 856 -9.21 24.43 11.73
C ALA A 856 -9.24 23.19 12.62
N PHE A 857 -8.09 22.57 12.91
CA PHE A 857 -8.01 21.46 13.85
C PHE A 857 -8.50 21.83 15.24
N ASP A 858 -8.03 22.94 15.80
CA ASP A 858 -8.44 23.38 17.14
C ASP A 858 -9.95 23.62 17.23
N GLU A 859 -10.52 24.25 16.19
CA GLU A 859 -11.96 24.50 16.09
C GLU A 859 -12.75 23.19 16.08
N ILE A 860 -12.46 22.28 15.15
CA ILE A 860 -13.23 21.05 14.96
C ILE A 860 -13.02 20.05 16.10
N ILE A 861 -11.83 20.00 16.71
CA ILE A 861 -11.54 19.09 17.81
C ILE A 861 -12.24 19.54 19.09
N ASN A 862 -12.30 20.85 19.36
CA ASN A 862 -12.94 21.37 20.57
C ASN A 862 -14.46 21.55 20.41
N ASN A 863 -14.93 21.76 19.18
CA ASN A 863 -16.33 21.94 18.82
C ASN A 863 -16.70 20.96 17.71
N MET A 864 -16.72 19.67 18.06
CA MET A 864 -17.02 18.59 17.11
C MET A 864 -18.30 18.88 16.34
N PRO A 865 -18.25 19.01 15.00
CA PRO A 865 -19.45 19.10 14.17
C PRO A 865 -20.39 17.90 14.42
N GLU A 866 -21.68 18.19 14.62
CA GLU A 866 -22.73 17.21 14.90
C GLU A 866 -23.62 17.03 13.67
N SER A 867 -23.67 15.81 13.13
CA SER A 867 -24.61 15.40 12.09
C SER A 867 -25.14 14.02 12.40
N GLU A 868 -26.43 13.94 12.75
CA GLU A 868 -27.12 12.69 13.06
C GLU A 868 -27.06 11.72 11.86
N LYS A 869 -27.10 12.25 10.64
CA LYS A 869 -27.01 11.45 9.42
C LYS A 869 -25.61 10.88 9.20
N ALA A 870 -24.57 11.71 9.36
CA ALA A 870 -23.20 11.22 9.25
C ALA A 870 -22.85 10.23 10.37
N PHE A 871 -23.38 10.44 11.58
CA PHE A 871 -23.24 9.47 12.68
C PHE A 871 -23.89 8.13 12.36
N ASN A 872 -25.15 8.13 11.92
CA ASN A 872 -25.84 6.89 11.59
C ASN A 872 -25.16 6.15 10.43
N LEU A 873 -24.68 6.87 9.41
CA LEU A 873 -23.88 6.27 8.34
C LEU A 873 -22.59 5.62 8.87
N ALA A 874 -21.83 6.31 9.73
CA ALA A 874 -20.62 5.77 10.32
C ALA A 874 -20.91 4.53 11.20
N LYS A 875 -22.02 4.56 11.95
CA LYS A 875 -22.47 3.44 12.79
C LYS A 875 -22.84 2.23 11.94
N ASP A 876 -23.62 2.43 10.88
CA ASP A 876 -24.04 1.37 9.97
C ASP A 876 -22.83 0.77 9.23
N ALA A 877 -21.87 1.61 8.81
CA ALA A 877 -20.61 1.18 8.21
C ALA A 877 -19.77 0.34 9.19
N LEU A 878 -19.59 0.79 10.43
CA LEU A 878 -18.90 0.05 11.49
C LEU A 878 -19.55 -1.33 11.75
N ILE A 879 -20.88 -1.36 11.91
CA ILE A 879 -21.63 -2.59 12.14
C ILE A 879 -21.46 -3.55 10.95
N THR A 880 -21.59 -3.04 9.72
CA THR A 880 -21.45 -3.85 8.50
C THR A 880 -20.04 -4.40 8.33
N ARG A 881 -19.02 -3.60 8.67
CA ARG A 881 -17.62 -4.04 8.71
C ARG A 881 -17.46 -5.17 9.72
N LEU A 882 -17.95 -5.04 10.95
CA LEU A 882 -17.87 -6.09 11.98
C LEU A 882 -18.61 -7.38 11.59
N ARG A 883 -19.71 -7.27 10.83
CA ARG A 883 -20.44 -8.43 10.29
C ARG A 883 -19.62 -9.23 9.29
N THR A 884 -18.78 -8.56 8.51
CA THR A 884 -18.06 -9.15 7.37
C THR A 884 -16.59 -9.44 7.67
N GLU A 885 -16.03 -8.79 8.68
CA GLU A 885 -14.66 -8.99 9.13
C GLU A 885 -14.45 -10.41 9.65
N ARG A 886 -13.35 -11.04 9.24
CA ARG A 886 -12.91 -12.35 9.72
C ARG A 886 -11.44 -12.23 10.09
N ILE A 887 -11.09 -12.67 11.30
CA ILE A 887 -9.70 -12.89 11.67
C ILE A 887 -9.41 -14.36 11.36
N THR A 888 -8.61 -14.62 10.33
CA THR A 888 -8.31 -15.97 9.83
C THR A 888 -6.81 -16.26 9.91
N LYS A 889 -6.40 -17.48 9.51
CA LYS A 889 -4.99 -17.85 9.33
C LYS A 889 -4.11 -17.54 10.56
N SER A 890 -2.89 -17.04 10.35
CA SER A 890 -1.95 -16.64 11.41
C SER A 890 -2.47 -15.48 12.26
N ASP A 891 -3.38 -14.65 11.76
CA ASP A 891 -3.89 -13.48 12.49
C ASP A 891 -4.70 -13.88 13.72
N VAL A 892 -5.24 -15.11 13.76
CA VAL A 892 -5.86 -15.68 14.97
C VAL A 892 -4.87 -15.73 16.14
N LEU A 893 -3.61 -16.10 15.86
CA LEU A 893 -2.56 -16.20 16.89
C LEU A 893 -2.17 -14.81 17.42
N TRP A 894 -2.06 -13.83 16.52
CA TRP A 894 -1.76 -12.45 16.87
C TRP A 894 -2.89 -11.75 17.60
N SER A 895 -4.14 -12.00 17.20
CA SER A 895 -5.32 -11.50 17.88
C SER A 895 -5.34 -11.94 19.34
N TYR A 896 -5.00 -13.21 19.61
CA TYR A 896 -4.85 -13.72 20.98
C TYR A 896 -3.70 -13.04 21.74
N LEU A 897 -2.51 -12.93 21.16
CA LEU A 897 -1.38 -12.26 21.84
C LEU A 897 -1.66 -10.79 22.17
N ASN A 898 -2.23 -10.04 21.23
CA ASN A 898 -2.58 -8.63 21.41
C ASN A 898 -3.69 -8.47 22.46
N ALA A 899 -4.65 -9.39 22.53
CA ALA A 899 -5.64 -9.42 23.59
C ALA A 899 -4.97 -9.63 24.97
N GLN A 900 -4.02 -10.56 25.07
CA GLN A 900 -3.28 -10.78 26.32
C GLN A 900 -2.48 -9.56 26.79
N ASP A 901 -1.87 -8.82 25.86
CA ASP A 901 -1.12 -7.59 26.17
C ASP A 901 -1.98 -6.49 26.81
N LEU A 902 -3.30 -6.57 26.60
CA LEU A 902 -4.32 -5.69 27.17
C LEU A 902 -5.13 -6.35 28.30
N GLY A 903 -4.72 -7.53 28.75
CA GLY A 903 -5.42 -8.28 29.80
C GLY A 903 -6.79 -8.83 29.39
N LEU A 904 -7.07 -8.91 28.09
CA LEU A 904 -8.31 -9.43 27.53
C LEU A 904 -8.22 -10.94 27.29
N THR A 905 -9.36 -11.62 27.42
CA THR A 905 -9.48 -13.07 27.21
C THR A 905 -10.46 -13.46 26.10
N THR A 906 -11.08 -12.46 25.47
CA THR A 906 -12.07 -12.61 24.42
C THR A 906 -11.78 -11.64 23.27
N ASP A 907 -12.33 -11.94 22.09
CA ASP A 907 -12.31 -11.02 20.95
C ASP A 907 -13.10 -9.72 21.28
N SER A 908 -12.41 -8.58 21.27
CA SER A 908 -13.00 -7.27 21.61
C SER A 908 -14.01 -6.78 20.57
N ARG A 909 -13.99 -7.34 19.35
CA ARG A 909 -14.96 -7.01 18.29
C ARG A 909 -16.39 -7.40 18.69
N LYS A 910 -16.55 -8.42 19.54
CA LYS A 910 -17.86 -8.84 20.03
C LYS A 910 -18.55 -7.73 20.84
N GLU A 911 -17.86 -7.20 21.84
CA GLU A 911 -18.41 -6.15 22.70
C GLU A 911 -18.65 -4.86 21.89
N LEU A 912 -17.74 -4.54 20.96
CA LEU A 912 -17.92 -3.42 20.05
C LEU A 912 -19.19 -3.58 19.21
N PHE A 913 -19.40 -4.75 18.60
CA PHE A 913 -20.56 -5.03 17.77
C PHE A 913 -21.88 -4.95 18.54
N GLU A 914 -21.93 -5.55 19.74
CA GLU A 914 -23.10 -5.54 20.61
C GLU A 914 -23.47 -4.11 21.03
N LYS A 915 -22.49 -3.32 21.49
CA LYS A 915 -22.75 -1.93 21.92
C LYS A 915 -23.04 -1.00 20.74
N ALA A 916 -22.39 -1.17 19.59
CA ALA A 916 -22.57 -0.30 18.43
C ALA A 916 -24.02 -0.24 17.93
N GLN A 917 -24.81 -1.32 18.10
CA GLN A 917 -26.22 -1.37 17.68
C GLN A 917 -27.08 -0.24 18.29
N THR A 918 -26.79 0.13 19.53
CA THR A 918 -27.62 1.06 20.31
C THR A 918 -26.96 2.40 20.56
N MET A 919 -25.74 2.63 20.05
CA MET A 919 -25.03 3.88 20.25
C MET A 919 -25.74 5.06 19.58
N THR A 920 -25.62 6.22 20.23
CA THR A 920 -26.26 7.47 19.83
C THR A 920 -25.23 8.60 19.70
N LEU A 921 -25.49 9.59 18.84
CA LEU A 921 -24.62 10.77 18.69
C LEU A 921 -24.40 11.53 20.02
N PRO A 922 -25.41 11.71 20.90
CA PRO A 922 -25.19 12.29 22.23
C PRO A 922 -24.15 11.54 23.08
N GLU A 923 -24.06 10.22 23.00
CA GLU A 923 -23.03 9.46 23.70
C GLU A 923 -21.63 9.71 23.13
N ILE A 924 -21.52 9.83 21.80
CA ILE A 924 -20.25 10.16 21.13
C ILE A 924 -19.82 11.60 21.45
N LYS A 925 -20.76 12.54 21.52
CA LYS A 925 -20.50 13.90 21.98
C LYS A 925 -20.04 13.92 23.43
N ALA A 926 -20.73 13.22 24.33
CA ALA A 926 -20.32 13.12 25.73
C ALA A 926 -18.92 12.49 25.86
N PHE A 927 -18.60 11.50 25.02
CA PHE A 927 -17.25 10.93 24.93
C PHE A 927 -16.23 11.97 24.48
N GLN A 928 -16.50 12.72 23.40
CA GLN A 928 -15.63 13.79 22.92
C GLN A 928 -15.41 14.87 23.99
N GLU A 929 -16.46 15.32 24.67
CA GLU A 929 -16.39 16.32 25.74
C GLU A 929 -15.52 15.86 26.92
N LYS A 930 -15.59 14.57 27.28
CA LYS A 930 -14.80 13.99 28.37
C LYS A 930 -13.35 13.67 27.98
N TRP A 931 -13.17 13.07 26.81
CA TRP A 931 -11.92 12.43 26.41
C TRP A 931 -11.06 13.27 25.48
N VAL A 932 -11.62 14.30 24.83
CA VAL A 932 -10.94 15.03 23.74
C VAL A 932 -10.97 16.55 23.93
N LYS A 933 -12.14 17.13 24.25
CA LYS A 933 -12.31 18.58 24.37
C LYS A 933 -11.38 19.18 25.42
N GLY A 934 -10.81 20.35 25.13
CA GLY A 934 -10.01 21.11 26.08
C GLY A 934 -8.66 20.46 26.42
N ARG A 935 -8.19 19.51 25.60
CA ARG A 935 -6.84 18.96 25.70
C ARG A 935 -5.79 20.03 25.46
N THR A 936 -4.67 19.87 26.15
CA THR A 936 -3.41 20.53 25.85
C THR A 936 -2.56 19.66 24.94
N TYR A 937 -1.77 20.30 24.08
CA TYR A 937 -1.05 19.66 22.97
C TYR A 937 0.43 20.02 22.92
N THR A 938 1.24 19.02 22.57
CA THR A 938 2.55 19.24 21.97
C THR A 938 2.38 19.30 20.46
N TYR A 939 2.44 20.50 19.90
CA TYR A 939 2.34 20.75 18.47
C TYR A 939 3.69 20.48 17.80
N CYS A 940 3.74 19.55 16.87
CA CYS A 940 4.94 19.14 16.15
C CYS A 940 4.89 19.76 14.75
N VAL A 941 5.85 20.62 14.42
CA VAL A 941 5.97 21.27 13.11
C VAL A 941 7.34 20.97 12.52
N LEU A 942 7.36 20.34 11.34
CA LEU A 942 8.56 20.17 10.52
C LEU A 942 8.41 21.00 9.24
N GLY A 943 9.30 21.94 9.00
CA GLY A 943 9.29 22.78 7.79
C GLY A 943 10.40 23.83 7.78
N ASP A 944 10.42 24.67 6.74
CA ASP A 944 11.46 25.70 6.56
C ASP A 944 11.08 26.97 7.33
N GLU A 945 11.80 27.29 8.40
CA GLU A 945 11.55 28.46 9.26
C GLU A 945 11.39 29.76 8.46
N LYS A 946 12.10 29.91 7.34
CA LYS A 946 12.08 31.12 6.51
C LYS A 946 10.74 31.32 5.79
N ASP A 947 10.02 30.23 5.56
CA ASP A 947 8.76 30.21 4.82
C ASP A 947 7.54 30.14 5.78
N LEU A 948 7.75 30.12 7.09
CA LEU A 948 6.70 29.90 8.09
C LEU A 948 6.35 31.15 8.90
N ASP A 949 5.06 31.31 9.20
CA ASP A 949 4.59 32.30 10.17
C ASP A 949 4.90 31.87 11.61
N MET A 950 6.15 32.09 12.03
CA MET A 950 6.63 31.77 13.37
C MET A 950 5.92 32.59 14.46
N LYS A 951 5.42 33.79 14.13
CA LYS A 951 4.67 34.63 15.06
C LYS A 951 3.28 34.05 15.30
N GLY A 952 2.59 33.64 14.24
CA GLY A 952 1.34 32.88 14.34
C GLY A 952 1.53 31.59 15.15
N LEU A 953 2.61 30.86 14.89
CA LEU A 953 2.91 29.61 15.58
C LEU A 953 3.13 29.80 17.09
N SER A 954 3.75 30.91 17.50
CA SER A 954 3.99 31.23 18.91
C SER A 954 2.70 31.41 19.74
N GLN A 955 1.55 31.62 19.09
CA GLN A 955 0.25 31.71 19.75
C GLN A 955 -0.23 30.35 20.31
N TYR A 956 0.33 29.26 19.80
CA TYR A 956 0.00 27.89 20.22
C TYR A 956 0.82 27.43 21.44
N GLY A 957 1.75 28.24 21.93
CA GLY A 957 2.56 27.95 23.12
C GLY A 957 4.05 28.23 22.88
N PRO A 958 4.88 28.04 23.93
CA PRO A 958 6.33 28.24 23.81
C PRO A 958 6.92 27.34 22.71
N ILE A 959 7.72 27.94 21.83
CA ILE A 959 8.40 27.22 20.75
C ILE A 959 9.75 26.70 21.26
N GLN A 960 9.90 25.38 21.27
CA GLN A 960 11.17 24.69 21.42
C GLN A 960 11.66 24.27 20.03
N LYS A 961 12.81 24.81 19.63
CA LYS A 961 13.50 24.36 18.42
C LYS A 961 14.31 23.11 18.74
N LEU A 962 14.20 22.09 17.88
CA LEU A 962 14.94 20.84 18.00
C LEU A 962 15.92 20.71 16.85
N THR A 963 17.14 20.31 17.18
CA THR A 963 18.17 19.93 16.22
C THR A 963 17.96 18.49 15.75
N GLN A 964 18.56 18.14 14.61
CA GLN A 964 18.55 16.75 14.15
C GLN A 964 19.28 15.81 15.13
N GLU A 965 20.31 16.29 15.84
CA GLU A 965 21.00 15.50 16.86
C GLU A 965 20.06 15.14 18.02
N GLU A 966 19.23 16.08 18.49
CA GLU A 966 18.22 15.81 19.52
C GLU A 966 17.12 14.84 19.04
N LEU A 967 16.73 14.91 17.77
CA LEU A 967 15.70 14.05 17.19
C LEU A 967 16.18 12.61 16.95
N PHE A 968 17.40 12.45 16.45
CA PHE A 968 17.94 11.16 16.05
C PHE A 968 18.76 10.48 17.15
N GLY A 969 19.35 11.26 18.06
CA GLY A 969 20.27 10.80 19.10
C GLY A 969 21.70 10.56 18.60
N TYR A 970 22.05 11.05 17.40
CA TYR A 970 23.37 10.96 16.75
C TYR A 970 23.49 11.98 15.62
#